data_AF-A0A963XTH7-F1
#
_entry.id   AF-A0A963XTH7-F1
#
_cell.length_a   1.000
_cell.length_b   1.000
_cell.length_c   1.000
_cell.angle_alpha   90.00
_cell.angle_beta   90.00
_cell.angle_gamma   90.00
#
_symmetry.space_group_name_H-M   'P 1'
#
loop_
_entity.id
_entity.type
_entity.pdbx_description
1 polymer ?
#
loop_
_entity_poly.entity_id
_entity_poly.type
_entity_poly.pdbx_seq_one_letter_code
_entity_poly.pdbx_strand_id
1 'polypeptide(L)'
;IGMGLNLDIGHVGFSATAKFDGWRMRSLFPHELAQIAGRAGRHTAPGTFGVTGEAGPLDPEVIEAIENHRFAPIRRLNWRASALDFGSADRLIASLEASPASEWLQRGREADDLRALKTLSELPPVRDRLAHPRDLRLLWDVCRVPDFQGISAQEHASLLARIFGFLQEGHVPDDWLSAQIRRIDKTQGDIDTLSKRLAYIRTWTYVAQRDRWVKDESHWRDETRAVEDRLSDALHAALTQRFVDRRTSVLLRRLKQKEGLVAEVNDKGEVTVEGEFVGRLEGFRFHQDGTGSPDEARTVKQAAYEALKPEFHLRADRFYNAPDTEFDFTEQGGLMWGTHAVGKLVKGPEALKPQVAAFVDEEAGFDVAEKVRRRLQHFIDRKVATLFEPLLNLSRDETLAGLARGFAFRLTEAMGVLPREGVADEVKALDQDMRGALRKHGVRFGQYTIFQPALLKPAPTRLRLVLWSLFAGLDEFPESPPPGLVTVPNIEGVPGGYYTLSGYHPAGARAIRIDMLERLSDILRTQDSRAGFEATPDMLSITGMTLEQFADLMSGLGYKGERAEREKVRAEPVSAPVAEGEVVNPITEEEAALQTVTEMEVYYTFTWAPRPRGNRGERPNRGRRPEGQPREGQ
;
A
#
# COMPACT_ATOMS: atom_id res chain seq x y z
N ILE A 1 -4.92 -34.75 -18.93
CA ILE A 1 -3.72 -35.16 -18.14
C ILE A 1 -3.40 -36.66 -18.19
N GLY A 2 -4.33 -37.57 -18.55
CA GLY A 2 -4.07 -39.02 -18.47
C GLY A 2 -2.94 -39.57 -19.36
N MET A 3 -2.49 -38.82 -20.36
CA MET A 3 -1.34 -39.16 -21.22
C MET A 3 -0.59 -37.89 -21.62
N GLY A 4 0.69 -38.03 -22.01
CA GLY A 4 1.43 -37.01 -22.78
C GLY A 4 2.03 -35.84 -21.98
N LEU A 5 2.01 -35.89 -20.65
CA LEU A 5 2.61 -34.87 -19.78
C LEU A 5 3.41 -35.54 -18.65
N ASN A 6 4.44 -34.89 -18.14
CA ASN A 6 5.09 -35.28 -16.88
C ASN A 6 4.59 -34.32 -15.80
N LEU A 7 3.80 -34.82 -14.86
CA LEU A 7 3.19 -34.03 -13.79
C LEU A 7 3.56 -34.65 -12.44
N ASP A 8 3.85 -33.79 -11.46
CA ASP A 8 4.10 -34.22 -10.09
C ASP A 8 2.80 -34.19 -9.28
N ILE A 9 2.13 -35.33 -9.16
CA ILE A 9 0.80 -35.42 -8.56
C ILE A 9 0.84 -36.44 -7.41
N GLY A 10 0.53 -36.02 -6.19
CA GLY A 10 0.38 -36.93 -5.04
C GLY A 10 -1.02 -37.55 -4.90
N HIS A 11 -2.04 -36.84 -5.39
CA HIS A 11 -3.44 -37.26 -5.27
C HIS A 11 -4.26 -36.88 -6.52
N VAL A 12 -5.15 -37.78 -6.95
CA VAL A 12 -6.14 -37.53 -8.02
C VAL A 12 -7.56 -37.64 -7.47
N GLY A 13 -8.30 -36.52 -7.52
CA GLY A 13 -9.72 -36.48 -7.15
C GLY A 13 -10.63 -36.38 -8.39
N PHE A 14 -11.53 -37.35 -8.57
CA PHE A 14 -12.55 -37.33 -9.63
C PHE A 14 -13.75 -36.48 -9.21
N SER A 15 -14.01 -35.37 -9.91
CA SER A 15 -15.22 -34.55 -9.70
C SER A 15 -16.47 -35.10 -10.38
N ALA A 16 -16.31 -36.07 -11.28
CA ALA A 16 -17.38 -36.82 -11.94
C ALA A 16 -16.82 -38.17 -12.43
N THR A 17 -17.66 -39.20 -12.43
CA THR A 17 -17.32 -40.57 -12.87
C THR A 17 -17.98 -40.95 -14.20
N ALA A 18 -18.59 -39.97 -14.87
CA ALA A 18 -19.22 -40.11 -16.18
C ALA A 18 -18.71 -39.04 -17.15
N LYS A 19 -18.72 -39.36 -18.45
CA LYS A 19 -18.35 -38.43 -19.53
C LYS A 19 -19.31 -38.53 -20.71
N PHE A 20 -19.38 -37.46 -21.48
CA PHE A 20 -19.97 -37.49 -22.81
C PHE A 20 -18.98 -38.16 -23.78
N ASP A 21 -19.40 -39.21 -24.47
CA ASP A 21 -18.56 -39.93 -25.44
C ASP A 21 -18.74 -39.47 -26.89
N GLY A 22 -19.36 -38.29 -27.07
CA GLY A 22 -19.77 -37.74 -28.37
C GLY A 22 -21.23 -38.01 -28.73
N TRP A 23 -21.91 -38.93 -28.03
CA TRP A 23 -23.32 -39.27 -28.29
C TRP A 23 -24.18 -39.30 -27.04
N ARG A 24 -23.67 -39.88 -25.94
CA ARG A 24 -24.39 -39.94 -24.68
C ARG A 24 -23.47 -39.73 -23.49
N MET A 25 -24.07 -39.36 -22.37
CA MET A 25 -23.42 -39.47 -21.08
C MET A 25 -23.32 -40.95 -20.69
N ARG A 26 -22.11 -41.42 -20.36
CA ARG A 26 -21.86 -42.77 -19.85
C ARG A 26 -20.85 -42.74 -18.72
N SER A 27 -20.88 -43.74 -17.84
CA SER A 27 -19.83 -43.96 -16.85
C SER A 27 -18.47 -44.21 -17.51
N LEU A 28 -17.41 -43.78 -16.84
CA LEU A 28 -16.03 -44.11 -17.19
C LEU A 28 -15.79 -45.60 -16.96
N PHE A 29 -15.07 -46.24 -17.87
CA PHE A 29 -14.65 -47.62 -17.69
C PHE A 29 -13.48 -47.70 -16.68
N PRO A 30 -13.29 -48.85 -16.01
CA PRO A 30 -12.20 -49.01 -15.03
C PRO A 30 -10.82 -48.66 -15.59
N HIS A 31 -10.53 -49.01 -16.85
CA HIS A 31 -9.25 -48.66 -17.49
C HIS A 31 -9.09 -47.15 -17.77
N GLU A 32 -10.19 -46.43 -18.01
CA GLU A 32 -10.16 -44.97 -18.19
C GLU A 32 -9.91 -44.28 -16.85
N LEU A 33 -10.57 -44.76 -15.78
CA LEU A 33 -10.32 -44.31 -14.41
C LEU A 33 -8.87 -44.62 -13.99
N ALA A 34 -8.39 -45.83 -14.24
CA ALA A 34 -7.02 -46.25 -13.93
C ALA A 34 -5.97 -45.38 -14.62
N GLN A 35 -6.19 -45.03 -15.89
CA GLN A 35 -5.29 -44.16 -16.62
C GLN A 35 -5.18 -42.76 -16.02
N ILE A 36 -6.25 -42.25 -15.43
CA ILE A 36 -6.28 -40.93 -14.77
C ILE A 36 -5.75 -41.03 -13.34
N ALA A 37 -6.20 -42.03 -12.58
CA ALA A 37 -5.78 -42.29 -11.20
C ALA A 37 -4.28 -42.60 -11.11
N GLY A 38 -3.74 -43.38 -12.04
CA GLY A 38 -2.32 -43.72 -12.14
C GLY A 38 -1.40 -42.55 -12.48
N ARG A 39 -1.95 -41.34 -12.63
CA ARG A 39 -1.16 -40.10 -12.68
C ARG A 39 -0.72 -39.65 -11.29
N ALA A 40 -1.37 -40.12 -10.23
CA ALA A 40 -0.93 -39.93 -8.86
C ALA A 40 0.22 -40.90 -8.54
N GLY A 41 1.26 -40.38 -7.89
CA GLY A 41 2.44 -41.13 -7.49
C GLY A 41 3.59 -41.03 -8.49
N ARG A 42 4.74 -41.54 -8.07
CA ARG A 42 5.97 -41.67 -8.86
C ARG A 42 6.52 -43.08 -8.69
N HIS A 43 7.51 -43.44 -9.49
CA HIS A 43 8.16 -44.76 -9.42
C HIS A 43 8.58 -45.18 -7.99
N THR A 44 8.93 -44.21 -7.13
CA THR A 44 9.37 -44.42 -5.74
C THR A 44 8.36 -43.99 -4.68
N ALA A 45 7.23 -43.37 -5.04
CA ALA A 45 6.29 -42.81 -4.08
C ALA A 45 4.84 -43.19 -4.48
N PRO A 46 4.11 -43.95 -3.64
CA PRO A 46 2.72 -44.28 -3.95
C PRO A 46 1.87 -43.02 -4.03
N GLY A 47 0.97 -42.98 -4.99
CA GLY A 47 -0.07 -41.95 -5.11
C GLY A 47 -1.39 -42.42 -4.51
N THR A 48 -2.31 -41.48 -4.31
CA THR A 48 -3.68 -41.79 -3.88
C THR A 48 -4.70 -41.29 -4.89
N PHE A 49 -5.88 -41.90 -4.93
CA PHE A 49 -6.98 -41.43 -5.75
C PHE A 49 -8.30 -41.52 -4.99
N GLY A 50 -9.26 -40.69 -5.38
CA GLY A 50 -10.57 -40.64 -4.76
C GLY A 50 -11.55 -39.78 -5.54
N VAL A 51 -12.66 -39.42 -4.92
CA VAL A 51 -13.69 -38.55 -5.52
C VAL A 51 -13.71 -37.19 -4.82
N THR A 52 -14.20 -36.16 -5.49
CA THR A 52 -14.34 -34.80 -4.93
C THR A 52 -15.63 -34.15 -5.40
N GLY A 53 -16.04 -33.07 -4.73
CA GLY A 53 -17.28 -32.35 -5.03
C GLY A 53 -18.52 -33.20 -4.75
N GLU A 54 -19.41 -33.29 -5.75
CA GLU A 54 -20.70 -34.02 -5.65
C GLU A 54 -20.63 -35.42 -6.29
N ALA A 55 -19.44 -35.90 -6.68
CA ALA A 55 -19.29 -37.25 -7.23
C ALA A 55 -19.51 -38.31 -6.15
N GLY A 56 -20.38 -39.29 -6.46
CA GLY A 56 -20.59 -40.45 -5.60
C GLY A 56 -19.32 -41.30 -5.44
N PRO A 57 -19.23 -42.08 -4.35
CA PRO A 57 -18.08 -42.95 -4.11
C PRO A 57 -17.88 -43.94 -5.26
N LEU A 58 -16.62 -44.29 -5.53
CA LEU A 58 -16.28 -45.34 -6.50
C LEU A 58 -16.70 -46.70 -5.94
N ASP A 59 -17.21 -47.57 -6.82
CA ASP A 59 -17.52 -48.95 -6.45
C ASP A 59 -16.24 -49.68 -5.99
N PRO A 60 -16.29 -50.46 -4.90
CA PRO A 60 -15.12 -51.19 -4.38
C PRO A 60 -14.42 -52.06 -5.41
N GLU A 61 -15.18 -52.72 -6.31
CA GLU A 61 -14.63 -53.54 -7.39
C GLU A 61 -13.78 -52.73 -8.38
N VAL A 62 -14.17 -51.47 -8.63
CA VAL A 62 -13.42 -50.58 -9.51
C VAL A 62 -12.13 -50.12 -8.84
N ILE A 63 -12.17 -49.81 -7.55
CA ILE A 63 -10.98 -49.48 -6.75
C ILE A 63 -9.99 -50.65 -6.79
N GLU A 64 -10.46 -51.87 -6.50
CA GLU A 64 -9.61 -53.07 -6.52
C GLU A 64 -9.02 -53.32 -7.92
N ALA A 65 -9.81 -53.14 -8.97
CA ALA A 65 -9.34 -53.27 -10.35
C ALA A 65 -8.23 -52.25 -10.70
N ILE A 66 -8.35 -51.01 -10.21
CA ILE A 66 -7.34 -49.95 -10.41
C ILE A 66 -6.06 -50.27 -9.64
N GLU A 67 -6.17 -50.55 -8.34
CA GLU A 67 -5.03 -50.83 -7.46
C GLU A 67 -4.23 -52.07 -7.87
N ASN A 68 -4.92 -53.12 -8.34
CA ASN A 68 -4.30 -54.36 -8.77
C ASN A 68 -4.03 -54.45 -10.28
N HIS A 69 -4.30 -53.39 -11.04
CA HIS A 69 -4.13 -53.33 -12.50
C HIS A 69 -4.85 -54.49 -13.24
N ARG A 70 -6.09 -54.80 -12.85
CA ARG A 70 -6.88 -55.90 -13.43
C ARG A 70 -8.02 -55.35 -14.28
N PHE A 71 -7.88 -55.45 -15.60
CA PHE A 71 -8.89 -54.95 -16.55
C PHE A 71 -9.33 -56.02 -17.54
N ALA A 72 -10.55 -55.85 -18.08
CA ALA A 72 -11.05 -56.73 -19.13
C ALA A 72 -10.18 -56.64 -20.39
N PRO A 73 -9.84 -57.77 -21.04
CA PRO A 73 -9.05 -57.76 -22.26
C PRO A 73 -9.82 -57.15 -23.42
N ILE A 74 -9.11 -56.46 -24.32
CA ILE A 74 -9.68 -55.89 -25.54
C ILE A 74 -10.10 -57.04 -26.47
N ARG A 75 -11.40 -57.12 -26.78
CA ARG A 75 -11.97 -58.22 -27.60
C ARG A 75 -12.12 -57.87 -29.08
N ARG A 76 -12.30 -56.58 -29.41
CA ARG A 76 -12.50 -56.09 -30.77
C ARG A 76 -11.79 -54.76 -30.97
N LEU A 77 -11.33 -54.51 -32.19
CA LEU A 77 -10.76 -53.24 -32.61
C LEU A 77 -11.71 -52.54 -33.59
N ASN A 78 -11.81 -51.22 -33.46
CA ASN A 78 -12.52 -50.42 -34.46
C ASN A 78 -11.67 -50.36 -35.72
N TRP A 79 -12.25 -50.80 -36.82
CA TRP A 79 -11.60 -50.86 -38.12
C TRP A 79 -12.19 -49.83 -39.08
N ARG A 80 -11.33 -49.37 -39.99
CA ARG A 80 -11.65 -48.47 -41.09
C ARG A 80 -10.92 -48.95 -42.34
N ALA A 81 -11.61 -48.91 -43.49
CA ALA A 81 -11.03 -49.35 -44.76
C ALA A 81 -9.79 -48.51 -45.15
N SER A 82 -8.71 -49.19 -45.54
CA SER A 82 -7.49 -48.57 -46.09
C SER A 82 -7.48 -48.55 -47.62
N ALA A 83 -8.20 -49.48 -48.27
CA ALA A 83 -8.34 -49.56 -49.71
C ALA A 83 -9.51 -48.68 -50.17
N LEU A 84 -9.21 -47.44 -50.56
CA LEU A 84 -10.20 -46.44 -50.97
C LEU A 84 -10.35 -46.36 -52.50
N ASP A 85 -11.59 -46.32 -52.99
CA ASP A 85 -11.90 -46.20 -54.42
C ASP A 85 -12.25 -44.75 -54.80
N PHE A 86 -11.38 -44.11 -55.59
CA PHE A 86 -11.56 -42.72 -56.03
C PHE A 86 -12.20 -42.59 -57.43
N GLY A 87 -12.87 -43.63 -57.93
CA GLY A 87 -13.52 -43.61 -59.24
C GLY A 87 -14.78 -42.73 -59.31
N SER A 88 -15.48 -42.54 -58.19
CA SER A 88 -16.62 -41.61 -58.04
C SER A 88 -16.89 -41.35 -56.56
N ALA A 89 -17.62 -40.30 -56.21
CA ALA A 89 -17.97 -39.99 -54.82
C ALA A 89 -18.72 -41.17 -54.15
N ASP A 90 -19.68 -41.77 -54.85
CA ASP A 90 -20.46 -42.91 -54.34
C ASP A 90 -19.57 -44.14 -54.06
N ARG A 91 -18.60 -44.43 -54.94
CA ARG A 91 -17.65 -45.52 -54.74
C ARG A 91 -16.70 -45.26 -53.57
N LEU A 92 -16.26 -44.02 -53.41
CA LEU A 92 -15.42 -43.63 -52.27
C LEU A 92 -16.17 -43.83 -50.96
N ILE A 93 -17.41 -43.32 -50.88
CA ILE A 93 -18.29 -43.49 -49.72
C ILE A 93 -18.50 -44.99 -49.45
N ALA A 94 -18.87 -45.78 -50.46
CA ALA A 94 -19.05 -47.22 -50.31
C ALA A 94 -17.79 -47.93 -49.80
N SER A 95 -16.60 -47.55 -50.27
CA SER A 95 -15.32 -48.12 -49.80
C SER A 95 -15.03 -47.78 -48.34
N LEU A 96 -15.34 -46.56 -47.88
CA LEU A 96 -15.21 -46.12 -46.49
C LEU A 96 -16.22 -46.80 -45.55
N GLU A 97 -17.36 -47.21 -46.10
CA GLU A 97 -18.45 -47.86 -45.38
C GLU A 97 -18.39 -49.39 -45.38
N ALA A 98 -17.36 -49.97 -46.01
CA ALA A 98 -17.16 -51.40 -46.02
C ALA A 98 -17.16 -51.99 -44.60
N SER A 99 -17.60 -53.24 -44.48
CA SER A 99 -17.49 -54.00 -43.23
C SER A 99 -16.17 -54.78 -43.20
N PRO A 100 -15.54 -54.94 -42.02
CA PRO A 100 -14.35 -55.77 -41.91
C PRO A 100 -14.69 -57.25 -42.12
N ALA A 101 -13.75 -58.01 -42.67
CA ALA A 101 -13.89 -59.47 -42.85
C ALA A 101 -13.55 -60.30 -41.60
N SER A 102 -12.84 -59.72 -40.62
CA SER A 102 -12.39 -60.41 -39.40
C SER A 102 -13.39 -60.24 -38.26
N GLU A 103 -13.61 -61.31 -37.49
CA GLU A 103 -14.47 -61.28 -36.29
C GLU A 103 -13.89 -60.47 -35.12
N TRP A 104 -12.58 -60.19 -35.14
CA TRP A 104 -11.91 -59.34 -34.15
C TRP A 104 -11.99 -57.85 -34.49
N LEU A 105 -12.51 -57.53 -35.67
CA LEU A 105 -12.68 -56.18 -36.15
C LEU A 105 -14.16 -55.85 -36.19
N GLN A 106 -14.49 -54.63 -35.81
CA GLN A 106 -15.83 -54.08 -36.00
C GLN A 106 -15.71 -52.76 -36.72
N ARG A 107 -16.70 -52.44 -37.56
CA ARG A 107 -16.76 -51.12 -38.18
C ARG A 107 -16.84 -50.06 -37.09
N GLY A 108 -15.97 -49.06 -37.16
CA GLY A 108 -16.05 -47.90 -36.29
C GLY A 108 -17.36 -47.11 -36.50
N ARG A 109 -17.66 -46.19 -35.58
CA ARG A 109 -18.73 -45.21 -35.81
C ARG A 109 -18.39 -44.36 -37.04
N GLU A 110 -19.40 -43.80 -37.69
CA GLU A 110 -19.18 -42.83 -38.77
C GLU A 110 -18.34 -41.66 -38.24
N ALA A 111 -17.16 -41.48 -38.84
CA ALA A 111 -16.24 -40.42 -38.50
C ALA A 111 -16.63 -39.11 -39.19
N ASP A 112 -16.23 -37.98 -38.60
CA ASP A 112 -16.63 -36.65 -39.08
C ASP A 112 -16.18 -36.37 -40.51
N ASP A 113 -15.05 -36.93 -40.94
CA ASP A 113 -14.54 -36.81 -42.30
C ASP A 113 -15.43 -37.51 -43.34
N LEU A 114 -15.97 -38.69 -43.04
CA LEU A 114 -16.93 -39.40 -43.90
C LEU A 114 -18.26 -38.64 -43.94
N ARG A 115 -18.73 -38.11 -42.81
CA ARG A 115 -19.95 -37.30 -42.78
C ARG A 115 -19.81 -36.01 -43.59
N ALA A 116 -18.67 -35.33 -43.46
CA ALA A 116 -18.32 -34.16 -44.25
C ALA A 116 -18.28 -34.50 -45.75
N LEU A 117 -17.66 -35.64 -46.12
CA LEU A 117 -17.62 -36.10 -47.51
C LEU A 117 -19.02 -36.30 -48.09
N LYS A 118 -19.92 -37.01 -47.38
CA LYS A 118 -21.31 -37.22 -47.81
C LYS A 118 -22.00 -35.87 -48.03
N THR A 119 -21.95 -35.00 -47.03
CA THR A 119 -22.56 -33.65 -47.09
C THR A 119 -22.03 -32.84 -48.27
N LEU A 120 -20.71 -32.78 -48.45
CA LEU A 120 -20.06 -32.00 -49.51
C LEU A 120 -20.34 -32.59 -50.90
N SER A 121 -20.41 -33.92 -51.03
CA SER A 121 -20.69 -34.57 -52.32
C SER A 121 -22.11 -34.32 -52.84
N GLU A 122 -23.04 -33.97 -51.95
CA GLU A 122 -24.43 -33.62 -52.29
C GLU A 122 -24.59 -32.13 -52.64
N LEU A 123 -23.65 -31.26 -52.23
CA LEU A 123 -23.71 -29.83 -52.54
C LEU A 123 -23.42 -29.58 -54.02
N PRO A 124 -24.36 -28.98 -54.80
CA PRO A 124 -24.16 -28.71 -56.22
C PRO A 124 -22.83 -28.02 -56.58
N PRO A 125 -22.40 -26.92 -55.91
CA PRO A 125 -21.17 -26.23 -56.29
C PRO A 125 -19.90 -27.05 -56.05
N VAL A 126 -19.94 -28.09 -55.21
CA VAL A 126 -18.82 -29.00 -54.99
C VAL A 126 -18.92 -30.18 -55.97
N ARG A 127 -20.10 -30.78 -56.09
CA ARG A 127 -20.37 -31.92 -56.97
C ARG A 127 -19.97 -31.63 -58.42
N ASP A 128 -20.32 -30.45 -58.94
CA ASP A 128 -20.02 -30.05 -60.32
C ASP A 128 -18.50 -29.89 -60.57
N ARG A 129 -17.70 -29.75 -59.51
CA ARG A 129 -16.24 -29.60 -59.55
C ARG A 129 -15.50 -30.94 -59.37
N LEU A 130 -16.21 -32.07 -59.20
CA LEU A 130 -15.63 -33.41 -59.02
C LEU A 130 -15.54 -34.19 -60.35
N ALA A 131 -14.84 -33.63 -61.35
CA ALA A 131 -14.74 -34.22 -62.69
C ALA A 131 -13.68 -35.34 -62.78
N HIS A 132 -12.63 -35.28 -61.97
CA HIS A 132 -11.51 -36.23 -62.06
C HIS A 132 -11.19 -36.90 -60.70
N PRO A 133 -10.58 -38.11 -60.71
CA PRO A 133 -10.14 -38.77 -59.48
C PRO A 133 -9.19 -37.94 -58.60
N ARG A 134 -8.46 -36.99 -59.20
CA ARG A 134 -7.62 -36.04 -58.47
C ARG A 134 -8.44 -35.07 -57.61
N ASP A 135 -9.56 -34.57 -58.13
CA ASP A 135 -10.46 -33.67 -57.39
C ASP A 135 -11.08 -34.39 -56.21
N LEU A 136 -11.46 -35.65 -56.39
CA LEU A 136 -12.02 -36.46 -55.32
C LEU A 136 -11.00 -36.80 -54.22
N ARG A 137 -9.72 -37.03 -54.58
CA ARG A 137 -8.63 -37.17 -53.61
C ARG A 137 -8.40 -35.88 -52.83
N LEU A 138 -8.42 -34.73 -53.51
CA LEU A 138 -8.28 -33.43 -52.86
C LEU A 138 -9.45 -33.15 -51.91
N LEU A 139 -10.69 -33.38 -52.35
CA LEU A 139 -11.87 -33.24 -51.50
C LEU A 139 -11.74 -34.15 -50.27
N TRP A 140 -11.30 -35.39 -50.47
CA TRP A 140 -11.08 -36.31 -49.36
C TRP A 140 -10.01 -35.80 -48.37
N ASP A 141 -8.91 -35.25 -48.88
CA ASP A 141 -7.87 -34.65 -48.04
C ASP A 141 -8.41 -33.48 -47.22
N VAL A 142 -9.30 -32.67 -47.80
CA VAL A 142 -10.00 -31.58 -47.12
C VAL A 142 -10.98 -32.10 -46.08
N CYS A 143 -11.77 -33.14 -46.38
CA CYS A 143 -12.70 -33.75 -45.41
C CYS A 143 -12.00 -34.26 -44.15
N ARG A 144 -10.71 -34.60 -44.24
CA ARG A 144 -9.89 -35.05 -43.09
C ARG A 144 -9.40 -33.90 -42.19
N VAL A 145 -9.80 -32.65 -42.43
CA VAL A 145 -9.54 -31.55 -41.49
C VAL A 145 -10.45 -31.72 -40.26
N PRO A 146 -9.88 -31.91 -39.05
CA PRO A 146 -10.69 -32.09 -37.85
C PRO A 146 -11.51 -30.85 -37.52
N ASP A 147 -12.73 -31.07 -37.02
CA ASP A 147 -13.49 -30.00 -36.38
C ASP A 147 -12.98 -29.82 -34.94
N PHE A 148 -11.97 -28.96 -34.79
CA PHE A 148 -11.48 -28.57 -33.46
C PHE A 148 -12.48 -27.69 -32.70
N GLN A 149 -13.41 -27.04 -33.41
CA GLN A 149 -14.30 -26.01 -32.88
C GLN A 149 -15.55 -26.61 -32.23
N GLY A 150 -15.93 -27.83 -32.62
CA GLY A 150 -17.16 -28.47 -32.19
C GLY A 150 -18.39 -27.70 -32.68
N ILE A 151 -18.31 -27.17 -33.89
CA ILE A 151 -19.40 -26.42 -34.54
C ILE A 151 -20.42 -27.38 -35.16
N SER A 152 -21.50 -26.85 -35.71
CA SER A 152 -22.47 -27.70 -36.40
C SER A 152 -21.83 -28.36 -37.63
N ALA A 153 -22.27 -29.58 -37.95
CA ALA A 153 -21.77 -30.31 -39.12
C ALA A 153 -21.88 -29.51 -40.43
N GLN A 154 -22.92 -28.67 -40.54
CA GLN A 154 -23.16 -27.82 -41.70
C GLN A 154 -22.17 -26.65 -41.80
N GLU A 155 -21.83 -26.01 -40.69
CA GLU A 155 -20.85 -24.93 -40.65
C GLU A 155 -19.44 -25.46 -40.96
N HIS A 156 -19.07 -26.61 -40.39
CA HIS A 156 -17.81 -27.26 -40.71
C HIS A 156 -17.73 -27.62 -42.19
N ALA A 157 -18.77 -28.25 -42.75
CA ALA A 157 -18.84 -28.54 -44.18
C ALA A 157 -18.70 -27.27 -45.03
N SER A 158 -19.30 -26.14 -44.63
CA SER A 158 -19.16 -24.87 -45.35
C SER A 158 -17.72 -24.33 -45.37
N LEU A 159 -17.00 -24.46 -44.25
CA LEU A 159 -15.57 -24.12 -44.17
C LEU A 159 -14.73 -25.02 -45.09
N LEU A 160 -14.98 -26.33 -45.04
CA LEU A 160 -14.29 -27.32 -45.88
C LEU A 160 -14.54 -27.08 -47.37
N ALA A 161 -15.78 -26.79 -47.78
CA ALA A 161 -16.11 -26.44 -49.16
C ALA A 161 -15.30 -25.23 -49.65
N ARG A 162 -15.10 -24.23 -48.77
CA ARG A 162 -14.33 -23.03 -49.08
C ARG A 162 -12.84 -23.32 -49.22
N ILE A 163 -12.27 -24.13 -48.32
CA ILE A 163 -10.88 -24.59 -48.41
C ILE A 163 -10.68 -25.39 -49.70
N PHE A 164 -11.58 -26.32 -50.01
CA PHE A 164 -11.54 -27.11 -51.24
C PHE A 164 -11.52 -26.21 -52.49
N GLY A 165 -12.38 -25.18 -52.53
CA GLY A 165 -12.40 -24.20 -53.62
C GLY A 165 -11.05 -23.50 -53.84
N PHE A 166 -10.43 -23.02 -52.75
CA PHE A 166 -9.10 -22.40 -52.83
C PHE A 166 -8.02 -23.36 -53.30
N LEU A 167 -8.03 -24.61 -52.80
CA LEU A 167 -7.03 -25.60 -53.17
C LEU A 167 -7.16 -26.07 -54.62
N GLN A 168 -8.35 -26.00 -55.22
CA GLN A 168 -8.50 -26.21 -56.67
C GLN A 168 -7.90 -25.06 -57.50
N GLU A 169 -7.85 -23.84 -56.94
CA GLU A 169 -7.20 -22.67 -57.56
C GLU A 169 -5.70 -22.59 -57.24
N GLY A 170 -5.22 -23.40 -56.31
CA GLY A 170 -3.80 -23.63 -56.04
C GLY A 170 -3.48 -23.75 -54.55
N HIS A 171 -3.78 -22.71 -53.78
CA HIS A 171 -3.50 -22.63 -52.34
C HIS A 171 -4.51 -21.71 -51.66
N VAL A 172 -4.61 -21.80 -50.33
CA VAL A 172 -5.39 -20.84 -49.54
C VAL A 172 -4.74 -19.44 -49.64
N PRO A 173 -5.46 -18.39 -50.07
CA PRO A 173 -4.88 -17.06 -50.24
C PRO A 173 -4.32 -16.48 -48.93
N ASP A 174 -3.10 -15.95 -48.98
CA ASP A 174 -2.38 -15.42 -47.82
C ASP A 174 -3.19 -14.31 -47.10
N ASP A 175 -3.78 -13.37 -47.85
CA ASP A 175 -4.60 -12.29 -47.27
C ASP A 175 -5.83 -12.82 -46.53
N TRP A 176 -6.44 -13.88 -47.07
CA TRP A 176 -7.61 -14.49 -46.47
C TRP A 176 -7.24 -15.23 -45.19
N LEU A 177 -6.16 -16.01 -45.21
CA LEU A 177 -5.64 -16.74 -44.04
C LEU A 177 -5.20 -15.77 -42.94
N SER A 178 -4.47 -14.70 -43.30
CA SER A 178 -4.08 -13.63 -42.39
C SER A 178 -5.29 -13.00 -41.70
N ALA A 179 -6.36 -12.70 -42.45
CA ALA A 179 -7.57 -12.14 -41.90
C ALA A 179 -8.30 -13.08 -40.92
N GLN A 180 -8.27 -14.41 -41.16
CA GLN A 180 -8.81 -15.38 -40.21
C GLN A 180 -7.99 -15.41 -38.93
N ILE A 181 -6.66 -15.50 -39.04
CA ILE A 181 -5.75 -15.58 -37.89
C ILE A 181 -5.84 -14.31 -37.03
N ARG A 182 -5.80 -13.11 -37.63
CA ARG A 182 -5.92 -11.83 -36.90
C ARG A 182 -7.21 -11.67 -36.10
N ARG A 183 -8.31 -12.30 -36.53
CA ARG A 183 -9.57 -12.28 -35.77
C ARG A 183 -9.49 -13.13 -34.50
N ILE A 184 -8.66 -14.17 -34.54
CA ILE A 184 -8.48 -15.17 -33.49
C ILE A 184 -7.40 -14.75 -32.50
N ASP A 185 -6.33 -14.10 -32.97
CA ASP A 185 -5.18 -13.63 -32.16
C ASP A 185 -5.55 -12.46 -31.24
N LYS A 186 -6.34 -12.78 -30.22
CA LYS A 186 -6.80 -11.87 -29.18
C LYS A 186 -6.71 -12.60 -27.86
N THR A 187 -5.84 -12.15 -26.98
CA THR A 187 -5.56 -12.77 -25.67
C THR A 187 -6.53 -12.34 -24.57
N GLN A 188 -7.44 -11.41 -24.85
CA GLN A 188 -8.42 -10.88 -23.89
C GLN A 188 -9.74 -11.65 -23.95
N GLY A 189 -10.26 -12.10 -22.82
CA GLY A 189 -11.57 -12.76 -22.73
C GLY A 189 -11.67 -13.68 -21.53
N ASP A 190 -12.84 -14.26 -21.32
CA ASP A 190 -13.03 -15.33 -20.35
C ASP A 190 -12.48 -16.67 -20.87
N ILE A 191 -12.45 -17.67 -19.98
CA ILE A 191 -11.91 -19.01 -20.29
C ILE A 191 -12.61 -19.63 -21.50
N ASP A 192 -13.93 -19.48 -21.61
CA ASP A 192 -14.70 -20.06 -22.70
C ASP A 192 -14.36 -19.38 -24.03
N THR A 193 -14.18 -18.06 -24.04
CA THR A 193 -13.75 -17.30 -25.22
C THR A 193 -12.34 -17.71 -25.65
N LEU A 194 -11.40 -17.79 -24.70
CA LEU A 194 -10.01 -18.18 -24.99
C LEU A 194 -9.93 -19.63 -25.47
N SER A 195 -10.68 -20.54 -24.85
CA SER A 195 -10.76 -21.95 -25.27
C SER A 195 -11.31 -22.10 -26.69
N LYS A 196 -12.37 -21.34 -27.04
CA LYS A 196 -12.89 -21.30 -28.42
C LYS A 196 -11.86 -20.78 -29.41
N ARG A 197 -11.15 -19.69 -29.09
CA ARG A 197 -10.09 -19.16 -29.97
C ARG A 197 -8.95 -20.15 -30.16
N LEU A 198 -8.55 -20.85 -29.11
CA LEU A 198 -7.54 -21.90 -29.17
C LEU A 198 -7.98 -23.08 -30.08
N ALA A 199 -9.26 -23.47 -30.01
CA ALA A 199 -9.82 -24.43 -30.95
C ALA A 199 -9.81 -23.91 -32.40
N TYR A 200 -10.08 -22.62 -32.60
CA TYR A 200 -10.16 -22.02 -33.94
C TYR A 200 -8.77 -21.94 -34.59
N ILE A 201 -7.73 -21.55 -33.84
CA ILE A 201 -6.38 -21.47 -34.39
C ILE A 201 -5.85 -22.85 -34.78
N ARG A 202 -6.20 -23.93 -34.04
CA ARG A 202 -5.78 -25.30 -34.36
C ARG A 202 -6.22 -25.78 -35.74
N THR A 203 -7.38 -25.35 -36.22
CA THR A 203 -7.79 -25.62 -37.61
C THR A 203 -6.77 -25.04 -38.59
N TRP A 204 -6.30 -23.82 -38.34
CA TRP A 204 -5.31 -23.14 -39.20
C TRP A 204 -3.90 -23.71 -39.02
N THR A 205 -3.49 -24.07 -37.80
CA THR A 205 -2.24 -24.80 -37.55
C THR A 205 -2.21 -26.11 -38.36
N TYR A 206 -3.32 -26.85 -38.38
CA TYR A 206 -3.43 -28.08 -39.18
C TYR A 206 -3.36 -27.82 -40.68
N VAL A 207 -4.07 -26.80 -41.18
CA VAL A 207 -4.05 -26.40 -42.60
C VAL A 207 -2.65 -25.96 -43.03
N ALA A 208 -1.95 -25.16 -42.22
CA ALA A 208 -0.57 -24.73 -42.49
C ALA A 208 0.45 -25.88 -42.45
N GLN A 209 0.14 -26.97 -41.74
CA GLN A 209 1.00 -28.16 -41.71
C GLN A 209 0.88 -29.00 -42.99
N ARG A 210 -0.19 -28.85 -43.78
CA ARG A 210 -0.41 -29.63 -45.01
C ARG A 210 0.47 -29.14 -46.16
N ASP A 211 1.17 -30.08 -46.79
CA ASP A 211 2.00 -29.85 -47.97
C ASP A 211 1.20 -29.21 -49.10
N ARG A 212 1.70 -28.09 -49.63
CA ARG A 212 1.15 -27.31 -50.75
C ARG A 212 -0.25 -26.70 -50.54
N TRP A 213 -0.74 -26.61 -49.30
CA TRP A 213 -2.04 -25.98 -49.03
C TRP A 213 -1.96 -24.47 -48.86
N VAL A 214 -0.79 -23.97 -48.46
CA VAL A 214 -0.46 -22.55 -48.33
C VAL A 214 0.79 -22.26 -49.17
N LYS A 215 1.03 -20.99 -49.50
CA LYS A 215 2.16 -20.60 -50.36
C LYS A 215 3.50 -20.70 -49.65
N ASP A 216 3.59 -20.15 -48.43
CA ASP A 216 4.77 -20.19 -47.57
C ASP A 216 4.47 -21.03 -46.32
N GLU A 217 4.78 -22.32 -46.39
CA GLU A 217 4.49 -23.27 -45.29
C GLU A 217 5.27 -22.93 -44.02
N SER A 218 6.52 -22.52 -44.14
CA SER A 218 7.36 -22.19 -42.98
C SER A 218 6.80 -20.99 -42.24
N HIS A 219 6.50 -19.91 -42.96
CA HIS A 219 5.90 -18.71 -42.38
C HIS A 219 4.58 -19.03 -41.68
N TRP A 220 3.65 -19.71 -42.35
CA TRP A 220 2.33 -19.97 -41.79
C TRP A 220 2.32 -20.99 -40.64
N ARG A 221 3.24 -21.97 -40.64
CA ARG A 221 3.44 -22.87 -39.49
C ARG A 221 3.92 -22.11 -38.27
N ASP A 222 4.91 -21.23 -38.44
CA ASP A 222 5.46 -20.46 -37.33
C ASP A 222 4.44 -19.44 -36.80
N GLU A 223 3.72 -18.75 -37.68
CA GLU A 223 2.71 -17.75 -37.31
C GLU A 223 1.52 -18.38 -36.55
N THR A 224 0.95 -19.47 -37.08
CA THR A 224 -0.19 -20.15 -36.42
C THR A 224 0.21 -20.75 -35.08
N ARG A 225 1.43 -21.31 -34.98
CA ARG A 225 1.98 -21.81 -33.71
C ARG A 225 2.18 -20.69 -32.69
N ALA A 226 2.74 -19.56 -33.10
CA ALA A 226 2.95 -18.43 -32.20
C ALA A 226 1.63 -17.87 -31.63
N VAL A 227 0.56 -17.86 -32.44
CA VAL A 227 -0.79 -17.50 -31.98
C VAL A 227 -1.36 -18.56 -31.02
N GLU A 228 -1.17 -19.85 -31.32
CA GLU A 228 -1.59 -20.94 -30.43
C GLU A 228 -0.90 -20.85 -29.06
N ASP A 229 0.41 -20.59 -29.02
CA ASP A 229 1.18 -20.41 -27.80
C ASP A 229 0.65 -19.21 -26.99
N ARG A 230 0.47 -18.03 -27.61
CA ARG A 230 -0.09 -16.83 -26.94
C ARG A 230 -1.48 -17.08 -26.34
N LEU A 231 -2.35 -17.77 -27.07
CA LEU A 231 -3.71 -18.09 -26.60
C LEU A 231 -3.69 -19.13 -25.48
N SER A 232 -2.80 -20.12 -25.56
CA SER A 232 -2.59 -21.12 -24.51
C SER A 232 -2.11 -20.49 -23.21
N ASP A 233 -1.15 -19.56 -23.29
CA ASP A 233 -0.64 -18.82 -22.12
C ASP A 233 -1.72 -17.94 -21.49
N ALA A 234 -2.49 -17.21 -22.31
CA ALA A 234 -3.61 -16.40 -21.83
C ALA A 234 -4.68 -17.26 -21.14
N LEU A 235 -5.02 -18.41 -21.73
CA LEU A 235 -5.96 -19.37 -21.14
C LEU A 235 -5.43 -19.93 -19.81
N HIS A 236 -4.14 -20.23 -19.73
CA HIS A 236 -3.50 -20.71 -18.51
C HIS A 236 -3.55 -19.67 -17.38
N ALA A 237 -3.27 -18.40 -17.68
CA ALA A 237 -3.40 -17.31 -16.73
C ALA A 237 -4.85 -17.15 -16.23
N ALA A 238 -5.83 -17.18 -17.15
CA ALA A 238 -7.25 -17.07 -16.81
C ALA A 238 -7.76 -18.27 -15.97
N LEU A 239 -7.29 -19.48 -16.26
CA LEU A 239 -7.59 -20.67 -15.45
C LEU A 239 -7.02 -20.53 -14.04
N THR A 240 -5.76 -20.10 -13.91
CA THR A 240 -5.12 -19.88 -12.61
C THR A 240 -5.91 -18.87 -11.77
N GLN A 241 -6.32 -17.75 -12.36
CA GLN A 241 -7.12 -16.73 -11.70
C GLN A 241 -8.49 -17.27 -11.25
N ARG A 242 -9.22 -18.01 -12.10
CA ARG A 242 -10.52 -18.58 -11.74
C ARG A 242 -10.44 -19.63 -10.62
N PHE A 243 -9.33 -20.35 -10.49
CA PHE A 243 -9.12 -21.27 -9.37
C PHE A 243 -8.92 -20.54 -8.04
N VAL A 244 -8.27 -19.37 -8.07
CA VAL A 244 -8.18 -18.48 -6.90
C VAL A 244 -9.57 -17.95 -6.54
N ASP A 245 -10.32 -17.42 -7.53
CA ASP A 245 -11.66 -16.85 -7.30
C ASP A 245 -12.71 -17.90 -6.85
N ARG A 246 -12.61 -19.15 -7.32
CA ARG A 246 -13.55 -20.21 -6.93
C ARG A 246 -13.39 -20.60 -5.46
N ARG A 247 -12.19 -20.51 -4.87
CA ARG A 247 -11.99 -20.73 -3.43
C ARG A 247 -12.68 -19.65 -2.61
N THR A 248 -12.59 -18.39 -3.05
CA THR A 248 -13.36 -17.26 -2.52
C THR A 248 -14.87 -17.50 -2.61
N SER A 249 -15.36 -18.10 -3.71
CA SER A 249 -16.79 -18.43 -3.88
C SER A 249 -17.30 -19.57 -2.98
N VAL A 250 -16.44 -20.53 -2.63
CA VAL A 250 -16.79 -21.60 -1.67
C VAL A 250 -16.82 -21.05 -0.25
N LEU A 251 -15.89 -20.15 0.09
CA LEU A 251 -15.94 -19.33 1.30
C LEU A 251 -17.25 -18.55 1.40
N LEU A 252 -17.65 -17.84 0.34
CA LEU A 252 -18.91 -17.10 0.27
C LEU A 252 -20.15 -17.97 0.50
N ARG A 253 -20.15 -19.20 -0.03
CA ARG A 253 -21.28 -20.14 0.14
C ARG A 253 -21.37 -20.67 1.58
N ARG A 254 -20.23 -20.82 2.28
CA ARG A 254 -20.18 -21.25 3.69
C ARG A 254 -20.37 -20.10 4.68
N LEU A 255 -19.90 -18.89 4.37
CA LEU A 255 -20.19 -17.65 5.08
C LEU A 255 -21.71 -17.39 5.15
N LYS A 256 -22.47 -17.73 4.09
CA LYS A 256 -23.95 -17.68 4.11
C LYS A 256 -24.62 -18.73 4.99
N GLN A 257 -23.92 -19.78 5.43
CA GLN A 257 -24.50 -20.90 6.20
C GLN A 257 -24.44 -20.71 7.74
N LYS A 258 -23.95 -19.57 8.25
CA LYS A 258 -23.92 -19.25 9.70
C LYS A 258 -23.26 -20.33 10.58
N GLU A 259 -22.30 -21.07 10.05
CA GLU A 259 -21.35 -21.79 10.90
C GLU A 259 -20.40 -20.73 11.51
N GLY A 260 -20.11 -20.83 12.81
CA GLY A 260 -19.27 -19.86 13.51
C GLY A 260 -17.84 -19.90 12.97
N LEU A 261 -17.54 -19.02 12.02
CA LEU A 261 -16.22 -18.91 11.39
C LEU A 261 -15.28 -18.13 12.30
N VAL A 262 -14.08 -18.65 12.49
CA VAL A 262 -13.02 -18.00 13.28
C VAL A 262 -12.03 -17.37 12.31
N ALA A 263 -11.75 -16.07 12.49
CA ALA A 263 -10.68 -15.40 11.77
C ALA A 263 -9.36 -15.58 12.54
N GLU A 264 -8.31 -15.97 11.84
CA GLU A 264 -6.93 -15.93 12.31
C GLU A 264 -6.27 -14.64 11.83
N VAL A 265 -5.55 -13.95 12.70
CA VAL A 265 -4.79 -12.75 12.36
C VAL A 265 -3.32 -13.00 12.67
N ASN A 266 -2.45 -12.85 11.67
CA ASN A 266 -1.02 -13.03 11.86
C ASN A 266 -0.33 -11.75 12.38
N ASP A 267 0.96 -11.85 12.71
CA ASP A 267 1.75 -10.72 13.26
C ASP A 267 1.87 -9.52 12.31
N LYS A 268 1.63 -9.71 11.00
CA LYS A 268 1.60 -8.64 9.99
C LYS A 268 0.22 -7.98 9.86
N GLY A 269 -0.74 -8.41 10.67
CA GLY A 269 -2.13 -7.96 10.61
C GLY A 269 -2.90 -8.57 9.44
N GLU A 270 -2.37 -9.58 8.74
CA GLU A 270 -3.10 -10.27 7.68
C GLU A 270 -4.18 -11.14 8.32
N VAL A 271 -5.42 -10.96 7.85
CA VAL A 271 -6.59 -11.67 8.33
C VAL A 271 -6.87 -12.81 7.37
N THR A 272 -6.89 -14.03 7.90
CA THR A 272 -7.30 -15.23 7.20
C THR A 272 -8.54 -15.82 7.86
N VAL A 273 -9.54 -16.21 7.10
CA VAL A 273 -10.72 -16.94 7.62
C VAL A 273 -10.69 -18.33 7.01
N GLU A 274 -10.62 -19.38 7.85
CA GLU A 274 -10.49 -20.78 7.41
C GLU A 274 -9.29 -21.01 6.45
N GLY A 275 -8.16 -20.35 6.71
CA GLY A 275 -6.91 -20.49 5.94
C GLY A 275 -6.80 -19.61 4.68
N GLU A 276 -7.78 -18.74 4.42
CA GLU A 276 -7.83 -17.91 3.21
C GLU A 276 -7.78 -16.42 3.56
N PHE A 277 -6.93 -15.67 2.85
CA PHE A 277 -6.69 -14.26 3.11
C PHE A 277 -7.88 -13.40 2.68
N VAL A 278 -8.44 -12.63 3.63
CA VAL A 278 -9.61 -11.75 3.39
C VAL A 278 -9.26 -10.27 3.45
N GLY A 279 -8.12 -9.90 4.04
CA GLY A 279 -7.69 -8.51 4.14
C GLY A 279 -6.69 -8.28 5.25
N ARG A 280 -6.49 -7.01 5.63
CA ARG A 280 -5.53 -6.59 6.65
C ARG A 280 -6.21 -5.79 7.76
N LEU A 281 -5.86 -6.08 9.00
CA LEU A 281 -6.32 -5.42 10.21
C LEU A 281 -5.25 -4.44 10.72
N GLU A 282 -5.43 -3.16 10.44
CA GLU A 282 -4.55 -2.06 10.88
C GLU A 282 -5.12 -1.40 12.14
N GLY A 283 -4.50 -1.63 13.29
CA GLY A 283 -5.03 -1.17 14.58
C GLY A 283 -6.40 -1.81 14.86
N PHE A 284 -7.47 -1.02 14.81
CA PHE A 284 -8.85 -1.48 14.97
C PHE A 284 -9.71 -1.27 13.71
N ARG A 285 -9.06 -1.15 12.54
CA ARG A 285 -9.72 -0.98 11.26
C ARG A 285 -9.38 -2.11 10.31
N PHE A 286 -10.39 -2.69 9.68
CA PHE A 286 -10.24 -3.79 8.73
C PHE A 286 -10.32 -3.27 7.29
N HIS A 287 -9.24 -3.49 6.55
CA HIS A 287 -9.13 -3.19 5.14
C HIS A 287 -9.23 -4.50 4.34
N GLN A 288 -10.36 -4.70 3.67
CA GLN A 288 -10.57 -5.86 2.81
C GLN A 288 -9.68 -5.76 1.56
N ASP A 289 -9.09 -6.89 1.15
CA ASP A 289 -8.37 -6.95 -0.13
C ASP A 289 -9.35 -7.28 -1.27
N GLY A 290 -9.22 -6.56 -2.38
CA GLY A 290 -10.30 -6.40 -3.34
C GLY A 290 -10.22 -7.30 -4.55
N THR A 291 -11.02 -8.37 -4.60
CA THR A 291 -11.52 -8.96 -5.85
C THR A 291 -12.95 -9.51 -5.67
N GLY A 292 -13.96 -8.80 -6.22
CA GLY A 292 -15.36 -9.23 -6.20
C GLY A 292 -16.35 -8.13 -6.64
N SER A 293 -17.60 -8.50 -6.93
CA SER A 293 -18.69 -7.55 -7.16
C SER A 293 -18.97 -6.69 -5.91
N PRO A 294 -19.47 -5.43 -6.01
CA PRO A 294 -19.76 -4.59 -4.84
C PRO A 294 -20.65 -5.25 -3.77
N ASP A 295 -21.61 -6.08 -4.19
CA ASP A 295 -22.49 -6.83 -3.28
C ASP A 295 -21.78 -8.01 -2.60
N GLU A 296 -20.84 -8.65 -3.30
CA GLU A 296 -20.00 -9.71 -2.74
C GLU A 296 -19.02 -9.12 -1.74
N ALA A 297 -18.37 -8.01 -2.07
CA ALA A 297 -17.46 -7.29 -1.19
C ALA A 297 -18.16 -6.91 0.13
N ARG A 298 -19.37 -6.35 0.08
CA ARG A 298 -20.14 -6.01 1.29
C ARG A 298 -20.46 -7.23 2.16
N THR A 299 -20.81 -8.35 1.54
CA THR A 299 -21.13 -9.60 2.25
C THR A 299 -19.89 -10.19 2.92
N VAL A 300 -18.75 -10.22 2.21
CA VAL A 300 -17.46 -10.67 2.78
C VAL A 300 -17.02 -9.77 3.92
N LYS A 301 -17.12 -8.44 3.75
CA LYS A 301 -16.78 -7.46 4.78
C LYS A 301 -17.55 -7.74 6.06
N GLN A 302 -18.87 -7.86 5.98
CA GLN A 302 -19.71 -8.07 7.17
C GLN A 302 -19.41 -9.39 7.89
N ALA A 303 -19.17 -10.46 7.13
CA ALA A 303 -18.86 -11.75 7.71
C ALA A 303 -17.42 -11.84 8.26
N ALA A 304 -16.46 -11.10 7.65
CA ALA A 304 -15.13 -10.91 8.21
C ALA A 304 -15.20 -10.19 9.57
N TYR A 305 -16.05 -9.16 9.73
CA TYR A 305 -16.24 -8.53 11.05
C TYR A 305 -16.85 -9.48 12.08
N GLU A 306 -17.84 -10.30 11.69
CA GLU A 306 -18.39 -11.30 12.61
C GLU A 306 -17.32 -12.29 13.09
N ALA A 307 -16.47 -12.75 12.18
CA ALA A 307 -15.35 -13.65 12.50
C ALA A 307 -14.24 -12.95 13.30
N LEU A 308 -14.02 -11.65 13.09
CA LEU A 308 -13.02 -10.84 13.80
C LEU A 308 -13.47 -10.33 15.17
N LYS A 309 -14.75 -10.43 15.54
CA LYS A 309 -15.25 -9.95 16.85
C LYS A 309 -14.41 -10.44 18.05
N PRO A 310 -14.09 -11.74 18.20
CA PRO A 310 -13.26 -12.21 19.30
C PRO A 310 -11.86 -11.58 19.30
N GLU A 311 -11.27 -11.42 18.12
CA GLU A 311 -9.95 -10.78 17.96
C GLU A 311 -9.99 -9.29 18.30
N PHE A 312 -11.04 -8.56 17.93
CA PHE A 312 -11.21 -7.17 18.34
C PHE A 312 -11.25 -7.02 19.86
N HIS A 313 -11.94 -7.91 20.58
CA HIS A 313 -11.96 -7.92 22.03
C HIS A 313 -10.59 -8.24 22.64
N LEU A 314 -9.93 -9.30 22.16
CA LEU A 314 -8.59 -9.69 22.63
C LEU A 314 -7.56 -8.56 22.39
N ARG A 315 -7.59 -7.95 21.20
CA ARG A 315 -6.73 -6.83 20.84
C ARG A 315 -7.03 -5.59 21.67
N ALA A 316 -8.30 -5.30 21.97
CA ALA A 316 -8.70 -4.21 22.86
C ALA A 316 -8.24 -4.44 24.30
N ASP A 317 -8.26 -5.68 24.79
CA ASP A 317 -7.69 -6.05 26.10
C ASP A 317 -6.18 -5.83 26.14
N ARG A 318 -5.46 -6.32 25.12
CA ARG A 318 -4.01 -6.11 24.98
C ARG A 318 -3.67 -4.62 24.92
N PHE A 319 -4.39 -3.87 24.10
CA PHE A 319 -4.25 -2.42 23.96
C PHE A 319 -4.48 -1.69 25.28
N TYR A 320 -5.53 -2.05 26.01
CA TYR A 320 -5.86 -1.41 27.27
C TYR A 320 -4.78 -1.64 28.33
N ASN A 321 -4.18 -2.83 28.35
CA ASN A 321 -3.14 -3.21 29.30
C ASN A 321 -1.71 -2.87 28.85
N ALA A 322 -1.52 -2.40 27.61
CA ALA A 322 -0.20 -2.06 27.09
C ALA A 322 0.45 -0.90 27.90
N PRO A 323 1.76 -0.92 28.12
CA PRO A 323 2.46 0.15 28.83
C PRO A 323 2.46 1.46 28.04
N ASP A 324 2.48 2.61 28.73
CA ASP A 324 2.49 3.94 28.11
C ASP A 324 3.70 4.18 27.17
N THR A 325 4.73 3.34 27.23
CA THR A 325 5.90 3.37 26.33
C THR A 325 5.62 2.89 24.92
N GLU A 326 4.55 2.11 24.71
CA GLU A 326 4.12 1.67 23.37
C GLU A 326 3.25 2.71 22.65
N PHE A 327 2.90 3.80 23.33
CA PHE A 327 2.06 4.85 22.80
C PHE A 327 2.87 6.11 22.53
N ASP A 328 2.60 6.74 21.39
CA ASP A 328 3.12 8.08 21.08
C ASP A 328 2.02 8.92 20.40
N PHE A 329 2.27 10.21 20.30
CA PHE A 329 1.45 11.15 19.53
C PHE A 329 2.28 11.76 18.41
N THR A 330 1.68 12.00 17.24
CA THR A 330 2.37 12.66 16.13
C THR A 330 2.31 14.18 16.28
N GLU A 331 3.13 14.89 15.50
CA GLU A 331 3.13 16.36 15.49
C GLU A 331 1.83 16.96 14.93
N GLN A 332 1.06 16.16 14.18
CA GLN A 332 -0.27 16.50 13.68
C GLN A 332 -1.41 16.00 14.60
N GLY A 333 -1.10 15.58 15.84
CA GLY A 333 -2.11 15.15 16.82
C GLY A 333 -2.70 13.76 16.59
N GLY A 334 -2.10 12.93 15.74
CA GLY A 334 -2.42 11.50 15.64
C GLY A 334 -1.95 10.73 16.87
N LEU A 335 -2.64 9.66 17.25
CA LEU A 335 -2.28 8.77 18.36
C LEU A 335 -1.87 7.40 17.81
N MET A 336 -0.70 6.95 18.23
CA MET A 336 -0.04 5.75 17.73
C MET A 336 0.05 4.69 18.81
N TRP A 337 -0.10 3.43 18.43
CA TRP A 337 0.26 2.25 19.23
C TRP A 337 1.22 1.38 18.43
N GLY A 338 2.48 1.34 18.84
CA GLY A 338 3.57 0.84 18.01
C GLY A 338 3.61 1.60 16.68
N THR A 339 3.42 0.89 15.57
CA THR A 339 3.39 1.46 14.21
C THR A 339 1.99 1.85 13.72
N HIS A 340 0.93 1.56 14.48
CA HIS A 340 -0.45 1.71 14.02
C HIS A 340 -1.10 2.99 14.52
N ALA A 341 -1.77 3.73 13.63
CA ALA A 341 -2.61 4.86 14.00
C ALA A 341 -3.96 4.38 14.55
N VAL A 342 -4.21 4.68 15.83
CA VAL A 342 -5.38 4.15 16.59
C VAL A 342 -6.35 5.25 17.04
N GLY A 343 -6.01 6.51 16.79
CA GLY A 343 -6.90 7.64 17.07
C GLY A 343 -6.26 8.98 16.74
N LYS A 344 -6.96 10.05 17.11
CA LYS A 344 -6.45 11.43 17.04
C LYS A 344 -6.95 12.26 18.20
N LEU A 345 -6.21 13.32 18.51
CA LEU A 345 -6.66 14.36 19.42
C LEU A 345 -7.72 15.24 18.73
N VAL A 346 -8.74 15.59 19.49
CA VAL A 346 -9.78 16.54 19.11
C VAL A 346 -9.91 17.64 20.15
N LYS A 347 -10.33 18.83 19.73
CA LYS A 347 -10.42 20.00 20.60
C LYS A 347 -11.34 19.70 21.79
N GLY A 348 -10.78 19.80 22.99
CA GLY A 348 -11.54 19.69 24.24
C GLY A 348 -11.95 21.05 24.81
N PRO A 349 -12.52 21.06 26.03
CA PRO A 349 -13.05 22.28 26.65
C PRO A 349 -11.95 23.28 27.04
N GLU A 350 -10.74 22.82 27.32
CA GLU A 350 -9.58 23.63 27.66
C GLU A 350 -8.38 23.18 26.83
N ALA A 351 -7.43 24.09 26.61
CA ALA A 351 -6.29 23.82 25.74
C ALA A 351 -5.38 22.69 26.29
N LEU A 352 -5.30 22.53 27.62
CA LEU A 352 -4.58 21.42 28.28
C LEU A 352 -5.47 20.20 28.59
N LYS A 353 -6.71 20.16 28.06
CA LYS A 353 -7.63 19.03 28.23
C LYS A 353 -8.16 18.58 26.87
N PRO A 354 -7.31 18.05 25.99
CA PRO A 354 -7.76 17.55 24.69
C PRO A 354 -8.69 16.34 24.88
N GLN A 355 -9.58 16.13 23.94
CA GLN A 355 -10.37 14.91 23.84
C GLN A 355 -9.78 13.98 22.80
N VAL A 356 -10.20 12.71 22.80
CA VAL A 356 -9.75 11.71 21.84
C VAL A 356 -10.91 11.21 20.97
N ALA A 357 -10.66 11.13 19.66
CA ALA A 357 -11.45 10.33 18.73
C ALA A 357 -10.66 9.06 18.36
N ALA A 358 -11.19 7.89 18.71
CA ALA A 358 -10.58 6.60 18.40
C ALA A 358 -10.85 6.19 16.94
N PHE A 359 -9.88 5.51 16.32
CA PHE A 359 -10.03 4.94 14.99
C PHE A 359 -10.40 3.46 15.10
N VAL A 360 -11.70 3.20 15.24
CA VAL A 360 -12.30 1.88 15.38
C VAL A 360 -13.47 1.82 14.42
N ASP A 361 -13.56 0.76 13.62
CA ASP A 361 -14.70 0.56 12.73
C ASP A 361 -15.99 0.32 13.53
N GLU A 362 -17.12 0.83 13.04
CA GLU A 362 -18.42 0.71 13.73
C GLU A 362 -18.80 -0.76 13.99
N GLU A 363 -18.44 -1.64 13.06
CA GLU A 363 -18.70 -3.07 13.11
C GLU A 363 -17.90 -3.83 14.19
N ALA A 364 -16.80 -3.26 14.71
CA ALA A 364 -16.05 -3.83 15.84
C ALA A 364 -16.80 -3.70 17.18
N GLY A 365 -17.83 -2.87 17.24
CA GLY A 365 -18.72 -2.73 18.39
C GLY A 365 -18.36 -1.58 19.35
N PHE A 366 -19.40 -1.07 20.02
CA PHE A 366 -19.30 0.09 20.91
C PHE A 366 -18.34 -0.13 22.09
N ASP A 367 -18.34 -1.32 22.69
CA ASP A 367 -17.50 -1.61 23.85
C ASP A 367 -16.01 -1.55 23.53
N VAL A 368 -15.61 -2.04 22.34
CA VAL A 368 -14.24 -1.95 21.84
C VAL A 368 -13.87 -0.49 21.59
N ALA A 369 -14.72 0.26 20.89
CA ALA A 369 -14.50 1.67 20.61
C ALA A 369 -14.34 2.52 21.88
N GLU A 370 -15.22 2.35 22.87
CA GLU A 370 -15.14 3.04 24.16
C GLU A 370 -13.89 2.65 24.95
N LYS A 371 -13.52 1.37 24.94
CA LYS A 371 -12.32 0.90 25.65
C LYS A 371 -11.04 1.50 25.07
N VAL A 372 -10.92 1.54 23.74
CA VAL A 372 -9.81 2.17 23.02
C VAL A 372 -9.78 3.68 23.32
N ARG A 373 -10.93 4.37 23.18
CA ARG A 373 -11.05 5.80 23.46
C ARG A 373 -10.62 6.14 24.90
N ARG A 374 -11.10 5.40 25.89
CA ARG A 374 -10.75 5.62 27.32
C ARG A 374 -9.27 5.43 27.56
N ARG A 375 -8.66 4.37 27.01
CA ARG A 375 -7.23 4.11 27.18
C ARG A 375 -6.37 5.22 26.58
N LEU A 376 -6.72 5.68 25.38
CA LEU A 376 -6.05 6.80 24.72
C LEU A 376 -6.24 8.12 25.48
N GLN A 377 -7.44 8.37 26.00
CA GLN A 377 -7.70 9.53 26.84
C GLN A 377 -6.81 9.51 28.09
N HIS A 378 -6.73 8.37 28.78
CA HIS A 378 -5.84 8.21 29.94
C HIS A 378 -4.36 8.43 29.59
N PHE A 379 -3.91 7.95 28.42
CA PHE A 379 -2.55 8.17 27.96
C PHE A 379 -2.25 9.67 27.79
N ILE A 380 -3.09 10.39 27.03
CA ILE A 380 -2.84 11.81 26.79
C ILE A 380 -3.00 12.64 28.06
N ASP A 381 -3.99 12.34 28.92
CA ASP A 381 -4.18 13.01 30.19
C ASP A 381 -2.95 12.86 31.10
N ARG A 382 -2.37 11.65 31.17
CA ARG A 382 -1.12 11.40 31.92
C ARG A 382 0.06 12.14 31.31
N LYS A 383 0.20 12.14 29.98
CA LYS A 383 1.28 12.89 29.31
C LYS A 383 1.19 14.39 29.58
N VAL A 384 -0.01 14.97 29.50
CA VAL A 384 -0.21 16.38 29.87
C VAL A 384 0.10 16.59 31.35
N ALA A 385 -0.43 15.73 32.23
CA ALA A 385 -0.20 15.84 33.67
C ALA A 385 1.29 15.82 34.03
N THR A 386 2.08 14.93 33.42
CA THR A 386 3.52 14.83 33.65
C THR A 386 4.31 15.98 33.02
N LEU A 387 4.03 16.34 31.76
CA LEU A 387 4.83 17.35 31.05
C LEU A 387 4.49 18.79 31.44
N PHE A 388 3.26 19.04 31.90
CA PHE A 388 2.78 20.34 32.36
C PHE A 388 2.56 20.39 33.88
N GLU A 389 3.13 19.45 34.64
CA GLU A 389 2.98 19.38 36.10
C GLU A 389 3.18 20.73 36.82
N PRO A 390 4.25 21.52 36.56
CA PRO A 390 4.44 22.80 37.24
C PRO A 390 3.33 23.82 36.94
N LEU A 391 2.74 23.77 35.75
CA LEU A 391 1.68 24.68 35.34
C LEU A 391 0.33 24.27 35.91
N LEU A 392 0.08 22.96 35.96
CA LEU A 392 -1.13 22.42 36.57
C LEU A 392 -1.14 22.65 38.08
N ASN A 393 0.00 22.44 38.76
CA ASN A 393 0.15 22.76 40.18
C ASN A 393 -0.07 24.25 40.46
N LEU A 394 0.47 25.13 39.62
CA LEU A 394 0.19 26.56 39.68
C LEU A 394 -1.31 26.87 39.55
N SER A 395 -2.00 26.23 38.61
CA SER A 395 -3.45 26.46 38.40
C SER A 395 -4.31 25.91 39.54
N ARG A 396 -3.86 24.87 40.24
CA ARG A 396 -4.59 24.21 41.33
C ARG A 396 -4.30 24.80 42.71
N ASP A 397 -3.32 25.69 42.83
CA ASP A 397 -2.96 26.29 44.11
C ASP A 397 -4.02 27.31 44.57
N GLU A 398 -4.81 26.91 45.55
CA GLU A 398 -5.86 27.72 46.19
C GLU A 398 -5.29 28.78 47.14
N THR A 399 -4.01 28.71 47.50
CA THR A 399 -3.35 29.71 48.36
C THR A 399 -3.03 31.01 47.59
N LEU A 400 -3.01 30.94 46.25
CA LEU A 400 -2.90 32.12 45.40
C LEU A 400 -4.22 32.90 45.45
N ALA A 401 -4.16 34.17 45.85
CA ALA A 401 -5.31 35.07 45.91
C ALA A 401 -5.07 36.34 45.08
N GLY A 402 -6.17 37.04 44.75
CA GLY A 402 -6.13 38.34 44.09
C GLY A 402 -5.37 38.35 42.76
N LEU A 403 -4.46 39.32 42.60
CA LEU A 403 -3.70 39.52 41.37
C LEU A 403 -2.78 38.32 41.03
N ALA A 404 -2.22 37.65 42.03
CA ALA A 404 -1.37 36.47 41.81
C ALA A 404 -2.16 35.31 41.18
N ARG A 405 -3.40 35.08 41.64
CA ARG A 405 -4.32 34.07 41.07
C ARG A 405 -4.72 34.41 39.64
N GLY A 406 -5.07 35.67 39.39
CA GLY A 406 -5.42 36.14 38.05
C GLY A 406 -4.25 36.01 37.08
N PHE A 407 -3.03 36.32 37.52
CA PHE A 407 -1.83 36.17 36.71
C PHE A 407 -1.48 34.70 36.45
N ALA A 408 -1.64 33.83 37.46
CA ALA A 408 -1.49 32.38 37.29
C ALA A 408 -2.44 31.83 36.23
N PHE A 409 -3.71 32.24 36.26
CA PHE A 409 -4.70 31.86 35.24
C PHE A 409 -4.25 32.27 33.84
N ARG A 410 -3.81 33.51 33.65
CA ARG A 410 -3.31 33.99 32.36
C ARG A 410 -2.07 33.23 31.89
N LEU A 411 -1.15 32.90 32.80
CA LEU A 411 0.03 32.11 32.45
C LEU A 411 -0.37 30.68 32.04
N THR A 412 -1.38 30.10 32.68
CA THR A 412 -1.97 28.81 32.26
C THR A 412 -2.62 28.89 30.88
N GLU A 413 -3.38 29.95 30.58
CA GLU A 413 -3.96 30.17 29.24
C GLU A 413 -2.86 30.31 28.17
N ALA A 414 -1.75 30.96 28.51
CA ALA A 414 -0.57 31.07 27.65
C ALA A 414 0.33 29.81 27.65
N MET A 415 -0.15 28.69 28.19
CA MET A 415 0.57 27.41 28.27
C MET A 415 1.98 27.54 28.89
N GLY A 416 2.13 28.46 29.84
CA GLY A 416 3.34 28.68 30.61
C GLY A 416 4.41 29.55 29.94
N VAL A 417 4.12 30.18 28.79
CA VAL A 417 5.05 31.10 28.11
C VAL A 417 4.30 32.36 27.67
N LEU A 418 4.53 33.47 28.38
CA LEU A 418 3.76 34.70 28.24
C LEU A 418 4.68 35.89 27.91
N PRO A 419 4.57 36.51 26.71
CA PRO A 419 5.33 37.72 26.36
C PRO A 419 5.03 38.87 27.32
N ARG A 420 6.07 39.53 27.83
CA ARG A 420 5.95 40.61 28.83
C ARG A 420 5.25 41.84 28.28
N GLU A 421 5.42 42.15 26.99
CA GLU A 421 4.85 43.34 26.36
C GLU A 421 3.33 43.44 26.57
N GLY A 422 2.62 42.30 26.51
CA GLY A 422 1.17 42.24 26.68
C GLY A 422 0.68 42.33 28.13
N VAL A 423 1.58 42.21 29.11
CA VAL A 423 1.23 42.11 30.55
C VAL A 423 2.07 43.01 31.45
N ALA A 424 2.71 44.03 30.88
CA ALA A 424 3.67 44.86 31.61
C ALA A 424 3.08 45.53 32.85
N ASP A 425 1.85 46.04 32.78
CA ASP A 425 1.21 46.73 33.90
C ASP A 425 0.73 45.77 34.99
N GLU A 426 0.27 44.56 34.62
CA GLU A 426 -0.05 43.50 35.58
C GLU A 426 1.19 43.02 36.31
N VAL A 427 2.30 42.82 35.59
CA VAL A 427 3.58 42.45 36.21
C VAL A 427 4.06 43.53 37.17
N LYS A 428 3.86 44.83 36.84
CA LYS A 428 4.18 45.94 37.75
C LYS A 428 3.29 45.94 39.00
N ALA A 429 2.02 45.58 38.86
CA ALA A 429 1.05 45.54 39.96
C ALA A 429 1.28 44.37 40.94
N LEU A 430 1.98 43.31 40.52
CA LEU A 430 2.41 42.23 41.41
C LEU A 430 3.52 42.72 42.36
N ASP A 431 3.23 42.70 43.66
CA ASP A 431 4.23 42.96 44.71
C ASP A 431 5.24 41.81 44.86
N GLN A 432 6.19 41.94 45.78
CA GLN A 432 7.25 40.94 45.96
C GLN A 432 6.75 39.63 46.56
N ASP A 433 5.74 39.66 47.42
CA ASP A 433 5.19 38.45 48.04
C ASP A 433 4.40 37.64 47.01
N MET A 434 3.59 38.29 46.19
CA MET A 434 2.88 37.70 45.05
C MET A 434 3.85 37.10 44.03
N ARG A 435 4.91 37.84 43.66
CA ARG A 435 5.97 37.31 42.78
C ARG A 435 6.72 36.15 43.43
N GLY A 436 6.96 36.22 44.73
CA GLY A 436 7.55 35.15 45.52
C GLY A 436 6.73 33.86 45.45
N ALA A 437 5.41 33.96 45.61
CA ALA A 437 4.48 32.85 45.48
C ALA A 437 4.52 32.22 44.08
N LEU A 438 4.50 33.03 43.02
CA LEU A 438 4.61 32.54 41.64
C LEU A 438 5.98 31.90 41.34
N ARG A 439 7.08 32.43 41.89
CA ARG A 439 8.43 31.85 41.76
C ARG A 439 8.55 30.48 42.43
N LYS A 440 7.82 30.22 43.52
CA LYS A 440 7.77 28.88 44.15
C LYS A 440 7.22 27.82 43.20
N HIS A 441 6.35 28.22 42.26
CA HIS A 441 5.87 27.37 41.15
C HIS A 441 6.79 27.36 39.93
N GLY A 442 8.03 27.87 40.05
CA GLY A 442 9.01 27.88 38.97
C GLY A 442 8.78 28.96 37.91
N VAL A 443 7.91 29.94 38.14
CA VAL A 443 7.72 31.06 37.22
C VAL A 443 8.93 32.00 37.26
N ARG A 444 9.52 32.29 36.10
CA ARG A 444 10.58 33.29 35.93
C ARG A 444 10.02 34.56 35.30
N PHE A 445 10.34 35.69 35.92
CA PHE A 445 9.99 37.02 35.44
C PHE A 445 11.14 37.62 34.62
N GLY A 446 11.20 37.26 33.34
CA GLY A 446 12.17 37.79 32.41
C GLY A 446 11.91 39.25 31.99
N GLN A 447 12.90 39.84 31.33
CA GLN A 447 12.80 41.14 30.67
C GLN A 447 11.85 41.10 29.48
N TYR A 448 11.84 40.03 28.69
CA TYR A 448 11.01 39.91 27.48
C TYR A 448 9.84 38.95 27.68
N THR A 449 10.00 37.90 28.49
CA THR A 449 9.01 36.83 28.66
C THR A 449 8.87 36.41 30.13
N ILE A 450 7.65 36.13 30.56
CA ILE A 450 7.34 35.46 31.82
C ILE A 450 7.02 34.00 31.50
N PHE A 451 7.79 33.06 32.06
CA PHE A 451 7.71 31.66 31.64
C PHE A 451 8.12 30.69 32.74
N GLN A 452 7.75 29.41 32.58
CA GLN A 452 8.29 28.32 33.39
C GLN A 452 9.40 27.58 32.61
N PRO A 453 10.67 27.59 33.08
CA PRO A 453 11.78 26.97 32.36
C PRO A 453 11.59 25.47 32.09
N ALA A 454 10.90 24.75 32.99
CA ALA A 454 10.61 23.34 32.82
C ALA A 454 9.81 23.05 31.55
N LEU A 455 8.96 23.99 31.11
CA LEU A 455 8.13 23.87 29.92
C LEU A 455 8.84 24.24 28.62
N LEU A 456 10.06 24.78 28.68
CA LEU A 456 10.89 25.01 27.49
C LEU A 456 11.70 23.78 27.08
N LYS A 457 11.63 22.69 27.84
CA LYS A 457 12.25 21.42 27.45
C LYS A 457 11.60 20.87 26.15
N PRO A 458 12.30 20.02 25.39
CA PRO A 458 11.81 19.52 24.11
C PRO A 458 10.45 18.81 24.20
N ALA A 459 10.27 17.88 25.15
CA ALA A 459 9.04 17.10 25.26
C ALA A 459 7.79 17.94 25.59
N PRO A 460 7.79 18.84 26.61
CA PRO A 460 6.69 19.77 26.82
C PRO A 460 6.44 20.71 25.65
N THR A 461 7.49 21.15 24.95
CA THR A 461 7.36 22.05 23.78
C THR A 461 6.66 21.36 22.60
N ARG A 462 7.06 20.13 22.27
CA ARG A 462 6.40 19.31 21.24
C ARG A 462 4.90 19.17 21.55
N LEU A 463 4.56 18.77 22.79
CA LEU A 463 3.16 18.63 23.18
C LEU A 463 2.41 19.98 23.21
N ARG A 464 3.06 21.07 23.65
CA ARG A 464 2.46 22.42 23.66
C ARG A 464 2.03 22.85 22.27
N LEU A 465 2.86 22.65 21.26
CA LEU A 465 2.53 23.02 19.89
C LEU A 465 1.34 22.23 19.36
N VAL A 466 1.27 20.92 19.63
CA VAL A 466 0.11 20.09 19.26
C VAL A 466 -1.16 20.57 19.94
N LEU A 467 -1.14 20.78 21.27
CA LEU A 467 -2.30 21.22 22.05
C LEU A 467 -2.78 22.62 21.64
N TRP A 468 -1.86 23.53 21.41
CA TRP A 468 -2.17 24.88 20.96
C TRP A 468 -2.79 24.86 19.55
N SER A 469 -2.17 24.16 18.61
CA SER A 469 -2.65 24.08 17.22
C SER A 469 -4.07 23.49 17.18
N LEU A 470 -4.30 22.44 17.96
CA LEU A 470 -5.60 21.82 18.13
C LEU A 470 -6.64 22.78 18.71
N PHE A 471 -6.28 23.54 19.75
CA PHE A 471 -7.21 24.47 20.39
C PHE A 471 -7.50 25.72 19.54
N ALA A 472 -6.49 26.20 18.82
CA ALA A 472 -6.59 27.30 17.85
C ALA A 472 -7.32 26.90 16.56
N GLY A 473 -7.45 25.59 16.28
CA GLY A 473 -8.13 25.08 15.10
C GLY A 473 -7.33 25.27 13.82
N LEU A 474 -6.00 25.08 13.89
CA LEU A 474 -5.14 25.12 12.71
C LEU A 474 -5.34 23.86 11.86
N ASP A 475 -5.26 23.99 10.54
CA ASP A 475 -5.34 22.84 9.62
C ASP A 475 -4.02 22.05 9.59
N GLU A 476 -2.89 22.77 9.66
CA GLU A 476 -1.54 22.20 9.69
C GLU A 476 -0.82 22.63 10.97
N PHE A 477 -0.32 21.66 11.73
CA PHE A 477 0.33 21.92 13.02
C PHE A 477 1.82 22.20 12.76
N PRO A 478 2.36 23.34 13.21
CA PRO A 478 3.76 23.65 13.03
C PRO A 478 4.64 22.75 13.91
N GLU A 479 5.74 22.27 13.33
CA GLU A 479 6.68 21.36 13.97
C GLU A 479 7.51 22.08 15.05
N SER A 480 7.95 21.31 16.05
CA SER A 480 8.87 21.81 17.07
C SER A 480 10.25 22.04 16.44
N PRO A 481 10.91 23.17 16.72
CA PRO A 481 12.30 23.35 16.35
C PRO A 481 13.20 22.21 16.88
N PRO A 482 14.28 21.84 16.17
CA PRO A 482 15.18 20.79 16.61
C PRO A 482 15.76 21.07 18.01
N PRO A 483 15.86 20.04 18.87
CA PRO A 483 16.36 20.22 20.22
C PRO A 483 17.84 20.63 20.21
N GLY A 484 18.23 21.46 21.18
CA GLY A 484 19.62 21.88 21.37
C GLY A 484 20.02 23.14 20.60
N LEU A 485 19.24 23.56 19.59
CA LEU A 485 19.49 24.83 18.92
C LEU A 485 19.17 26.01 19.85
N VAL A 486 20.07 26.98 19.90
CA VAL A 486 19.89 28.24 20.64
C VAL A 486 19.17 29.28 19.79
N THR A 487 19.47 29.29 18.48
CA THR A 487 18.78 30.16 17.52
C THR A 487 18.34 29.37 16.30
N VAL A 488 17.24 29.81 15.72
CA VAL A 488 16.68 29.27 14.47
C VAL A 488 16.38 30.40 13.49
N PRO A 489 16.31 30.13 12.18
CA PRO A 489 15.86 31.15 11.22
C PRO A 489 14.46 31.69 11.57
N ASN A 490 14.27 33.00 11.39
CA ASN A 490 12.97 33.64 11.49
C ASN A 490 12.29 33.54 10.11
N ILE A 491 11.29 32.66 10.00
CA ILE A 491 10.64 32.26 8.76
C ILE A 491 9.33 33.03 8.64
N GLU A 492 9.11 33.62 7.47
CA GLU A 492 7.84 34.29 7.15
C GLU A 492 6.71 33.28 6.94
N GLY A 493 5.48 33.64 7.30
CA GLY A 493 4.29 32.81 7.07
C GLY A 493 3.98 31.77 8.15
N VAL A 494 4.80 31.65 9.20
CA VAL A 494 4.43 30.82 10.36
C VAL A 494 3.24 31.42 11.13
N PRO A 495 2.34 30.59 11.70
CA PRO A 495 1.18 31.10 12.43
C PRO A 495 1.57 32.00 13.61
N GLY A 496 0.78 33.05 13.84
CA GLY A 496 1.01 34.00 14.93
C GLY A 496 1.06 33.28 16.29
N GLY A 497 2.14 33.51 17.05
CA GLY A 497 2.37 32.84 18.34
C GLY A 497 3.26 31.60 18.27
N TYR A 498 3.58 31.09 17.07
CA TYR A 498 4.46 29.92 16.88
C TYR A 498 5.78 30.05 17.65
N TYR A 499 6.53 31.13 17.44
CA TYR A 499 7.83 31.31 18.09
C TYR A 499 7.70 31.30 19.62
N THR A 500 6.76 32.07 20.16
CA THR A 500 6.54 32.12 21.62
C THR A 500 6.22 30.74 22.18
N LEU A 501 5.32 29.99 21.54
CA LEU A 501 4.89 28.67 22.01
C LEU A 501 5.90 27.57 21.67
N SER A 502 6.81 27.76 20.73
CA SER A 502 7.96 26.88 20.53
C SER A 502 9.12 27.22 21.48
N GLY A 503 9.01 28.28 22.29
CA GLY A 503 10.02 28.66 23.28
C GLY A 503 11.09 29.61 22.74
N TYR A 504 10.80 30.32 21.65
CA TYR A 504 11.68 31.26 20.97
C TYR A 504 11.09 32.68 20.91
N HIS A 505 11.96 33.66 20.71
CA HIS A 505 11.59 35.05 20.50
C HIS A 505 12.21 35.53 19.17
N PRO A 506 11.40 36.01 18.21
CA PRO A 506 11.92 36.53 16.95
C PRO A 506 12.66 37.84 17.20
N ALA A 507 13.89 37.95 16.68
CA ALA A 507 14.74 39.13 16.77
C ALA A 507 15.63 39.22 15.51
N GLY A 508 15.22 40.07 14.56
CA GLY A 508 15.90 40.20 13.26
C GLY A 508 15.56 39.03 12.33
N ALA A 509 16.56 38.55 11.58
CA ALA A 509 16.46 37.42 10.67
C ALA A 509 16.43 36.05 11.39
N ARG A 510 16.55 36.02 12.73
CA ARG A 510 16.56 34.80 13.53
C ARG A 510 15.62 34.91 14.74
N ALA A 511 15.30 33.76 15.32
CA ALA A 511 14.62 33.66 16.60
C ALA A 511 15.55 33.00 17.61
N ILE A 512 15.60 33.54 18.83
CA ILE A 512 16.46 33.06 19.91
C ILE A 512 15.62 32.38 20.99
N ARG A 513 16.12 31.30 21.57
CA ARG A 513 15.47 30.61 22.68
C ARG A 513 15.26 31.55 23.86
N ILE A 514 14.05 31.51 24.43
CA ILE A 514 13.62 32.44 25.47
C ILE A 514 14.53 32.37 26.69
N ASP A 515 14.95 31.19 27.14
CA ASP A 515 15.84 31.07 28.29
C ASP A 515 17.24 31.65 28.04
N MET A 516 17.76 31.57 26.81
CA MET A 516 19.04 32.18 26.44
C MET A 516 18.92 33.69 26.21
N LEU A 517 17.81 34.16 25.63
CA LEU A 517 17.51 35.58 25.51
C LEU A 517 17.45 36.25 26.88
N GLU A 518 16.83 35.60 27.86
CA GLU A 518 16.71 36.18 29.20
C GLU A 518 18.07 36.23 29.91
N ARG A 519 18.94 35.23 29.72
CA ARG A 519 20.34 35.28 30.18
C ARG A 519 21.12 36.39 29.49
N LEU A 520 20.95 36.54 28.17
CA LEU A 520 21.55 37.66 27.43
C LEU A 520 21.07 38.99 28.00
N SER A 521 19.77 39.12 28.29
CA SER A 521 19.21 40.33 28.87
C SER A 521 19.80 40.69 30.24
N ASP A 522 20.13 39.68 31.06
CA ASP A 522 20.78 39.88 32.35
C ASP A 522 22.24 40.35 32.21
N ILE A 523 22.98 39.85 31.21
CA ILE A 523 24.32 40.35 30.88
C ILE A 523 24.23 41.78 30.32
N LEU A 524 23.29 42.05 29.43
CA LEU A 524 23.11 43.39 28.84
C LEU A 524 22.77 44.45 29.89
N ARG A 525 22.08 44.08 30.98
CA ARG A 525 21.77 44.99 32.09
C ARG A 525 22.99 45.49 32.85
N THR A 526 24.11 44.78 32.80
CA THR A 526 25.36 45.23 33.44
C THR A 526 26.19 46.15 32.55
N GLN A 527 25.80 46.30 31.27
CA GLN A 527 26.50 47.13 30.30
C GLN A 527 25.94 48.56 30.27
N ASP A 528 26.78 49.54 29.92
CA ASP A 528 26.33 50.90 29.66
C ASP A 528 25.71 51.01 28.26
N SER A 529 24.42 50.69 28.18
CA SER A 529 23.68 50.74 26.92
C SER A 529 23.49 52.16 26.36
N ARG A 530 23.78 53.22 27.13
CA ARG A 530 23.68 54.61 26.66
C ARG A 530 24.99 55.09 26.06
N ALA A 531 26.12 54.80 26.72
CA ALA A 531 27.45 55.12 26.21
C ALA A 531 27.87 54.18 25.08
N GLY A 532 27.36 52.95 25.08
CA GLY A 532 27.67 51.90 24.13
C GLY A 532 28.61 50.85 24.71
N PHE A 533 28.48 49.61 24.25
CA PHE A 533 29.33 48.49 24.69
C PHE A 533 29.69 47.58 23.51
N GLU A 534 30.83 46.88 23.58
CA GLU A 534 31.23 45.88 22.58
C GLU A 534 30.64 44.50 22.91
N ALA A 535 30.36 43.68 21.89
CA ALA A 535 29.97 42.28 22.11
C ALA A 535 31.08 41.51 22.82
N THR A 536 30.75 40.87 23.95
CA THR A 536 31.72 40.02 24.67
C THR A 536 31.70 38.58 24.15
N PRO A 537 32.80 37.81 24.31
CA PRO A 537 32.81 36.39 23.96
C PRO A 537 31.69 35.58 24.61
N ASP A 538 31.32 35.94 25.85
CA ASP A 538 30.21 35.30 26.57
C ASP A 538 28.87 35.52 25.86
N MET A 539 28.59 36.74 25.37
CA MET A 539 27.36 37.05 24.62
C MET A 539 27.25 36.23 23.33
N LEU A 540 28.36 36.08 22.60
CA LEU A 540 28.42 35.27 21.38
C LEU A 540 28.28 33.78 21.70
N SER A 541 28.89 33.32 22.78
CA SER A 541 28.82 31.92 23.22
C SER A 541 27.40 31.52 23.61
N ILE A 542 26.69 32.33 24.41
CA ILE A 542 25.33 31.99 24.86
C ILE A 542 24.28 32.08 23.74
N THR A 543 24.58 32.79 22.65
CA THR A 543 23.70 32.88 21.48
C THR A 543 24.09 31.88 20.39
N GLY A 544 25.34 31.42 20.37
CA GLY A 544 25.87 30.52 19.34
C GLY A 544 25.95 31.20 17.97
N MET A 545 26.22 32.50 17.92
CA MET A 545 26.13 33.32 16.71
C MET A 545 27.49 33.94 16.36
N THR A 546 27.71 34.18 15.07
CA THR A 546 28.81 35.04 14.61
C THR A 546 28.54 36.50 15.01
N LEU A 547 29.59 37.34 14.99
CA LEU A 547 29.47 38.78 15.30
C LEU A 547 28.43 39.50 14.43
N GLU A 548 28.39 39.20 13.13
CA GLU A 548 27.43 39.82 12.20
C GLU A 548 25.99 39.38 12.48
N GLN A 549 25.79 38.08 12.73
CA GLN A 549 24.47 37.55 13.10
C GLN A 549 24.02 38.11 14.46
N PHE A 550 24.92 38.23 15.42
CA PHE A 550 24.64 38.82 16.73
C PHE A 550 24.24 40.30 16.59
N ALA A 551 24.88 41.04 15.69
CA ALA A 551 24.51 42.42 15.42
C ALA A 551 23.07 42.56 14.88
N ASP A 552 22.66 41.67 13.97
CA ASP A 552 21.28 41.60 13.48
C ASP A 552 20.28 41.23 14.60
N LEU A 553 20.61 40.24 15.42
CA LEU A 553 19.81 39.86 16.60
C LEU A 553 19.60 41.06 17.52
N MET A 554 20.68 41.77 17.86
CA MET A 554 20.64 42.94 18.72
C MET A 554 19.82 44.08 18.11
N SER A 555 19.84 44.25 16.78
CA SER A 555 18.93 45.16 16.08
C SER A 555 17.46 44.80 16.26
N GLY A 556 17.14 43.50 16.19
CA GLY A 556 15.81 42.97 16.49
C GLY A 556 15.35 43.24 17.92
N LEU A 557 16.29 43.27 18.88
CA LEU A 557 16.01 43.57 20.29
C LEU A 557 15.96 45.08 20.61
N GLY A 558 16.23 45.96 19.64
CA GLY A 558 16.16 47.42 19.82
C GLY A 558 17.50 48.10 20.10
N TYR A 559 18.63 47.46 19.82
CA TYR A 559 19.96 48.07 19.86
C TYR A 559 20.41 48.49 18.46
N LYS A 560 21.24 49.53 18.37
CA LYS A 560 21.94 49.91 17.14
C LYS A 560 23.38 49.39 17.24
N GLY A 561 23.78 48.51 16.33
CA GLY A 561 25.15 48.03 16.20
C GLY A 561 25.93 48.82 15.15
N GLU A 562 27.10 49.33 15.50
CA GLU A 562 28.03 50.02 14.61
C GLU A 562 29.28 49.17 14.39
N ARG A 563 29.58 48.81 13.14
CA ARG A 563 30.74 47.98 12.76
C ARG A 563 32.01 48.84 12.72
N ALA A 564 33.08 48.35 13.31
CA ALA A 564 34.42 48.94 13.23
C ALA A 564 35.49 47.84 13.13
N GLU A 565 36.70 48.22 12.73
CA GLU A 565 37.84 47.31 12.55
C GLU A 565 39.04 47.84 13.33
N ARG A 566 39.76 46.96 14.02
CA ARG A 566 41.01 47.29 14.73
C ARG A 566 42.06 46.20 14.53
N GLU A 567 43.34 46.58 14.63
CA GLU A 567 44.44 45.62 14.57
C GLU A 567 44.52 44.83 15.88
N LYS A 568 44.40 43.51 15.79
CA LYS A 568 44.59 42.59 16.90
C LYS A 568 45.94 41.91 16.75
N VAL A 569 46.82 42.17 17.70
CA VAL A 569 48.14 41.51 17.78
C VAL A 569 47.99 40.21 18.55
N ARG A 570 48.17 39.07 17.86
CA ARG A 570 48.22 37.75 18.49
C ARG A 570 49.64 37.20 18.40
N ALA A 571 50.17 36.74 19.53
CA ALA A 571 51.44 36.03 19.57
C ALA A 571 51.17 34.53 19.43
N GLU A 572 51.63 33.91 18.35
CA GLU A 572 51.54 32.45 18.15
C GLU A 572 52.92 31.80 18.39
N PRO A 573 52.99 30.65 19.08
CA PRO A 573 54.24 29.92 19.24
C PRO A 573 54.63 29.28 17.90
N VAL A 574 55.86 29.52 17.45
CA VAL A 574 56.41 28.91 16.23
C VAL A 574 56.68 27.43 16.50
N SER A 575 56.02 26.52 15.78
CA SER A 575 56.40 25.10 15.77
C SER A 575 57.63 24.92 14.87
N ALA A 576 58.78 24.56 15.45
CA ALA A 576 59.96 24.21 14.67
C ALA A 576 59.71 22.97 13.79
N PRO A 577 60.20 22.92 12.54
CA PRO A 577 60.06 21.73 11.70
C PRO A 577 60.97 20.61 12.23
N VAL A 578 60.40 19.42 12.43
CA VAL A 578 61.17 18.21 12.77
C VAL A 578 61.89 17.73 11.52
N ALA A 579 63.23 17.79 11.52
CA ALA A 579 64.06 17.08 10.54
C ALA A 579 64.25 15.62 11.00
N GLU A 580 64.10 14.68 10.07
CA GLU A 580 64.30 13.25 10.32
C GLU A 580 65.78 12.94 10.62
N GLY A 581 66.02 12.33 11.79
CA GLY A 581 67.19 11.48 12.07
C GLY A 581 68.37 12.12 12.81
N GLU A 582 68.33 12.16 14.15
CA GLU A 582 69.41 11.72 15.06
C GLU A 582 69.00 11.91 16.54
N VAL A 583 69.52 11.05 17.43
CA VAL A 583 69.13 10.91 18.85
C VAL A 583 70.16 11.56 19.77
N VAL A 584 69.79 12.57 20.59
CA VAL A 584 70.40 12.86 21.92
C VAL A 584 69.43 13.70 22.81
N ASN A 585 69.21 13.30 24.07
CA ASN A 585 68.57 14.08 25.17
C ASN A 585 69.56 15.11 25.79
N PRO A 586 69.14 16.02 26.69
CA PRO A 586 68.01 16.95 26.70
C PRO A 586 68.53 18.42 26.68
N ILE A 587 67.78 19.36 26.10
CA ILE A 587 68.13 20.79 26.14
C ILE A 587 67.13 21.54 27.04
N THR A 588 67.72 22.37 27.89
CA THR A 588 67.18 23.33 28.85
C THR A 588 66.26 24.40 28.26
N GLU A 589 65.49 25.07 29.13
CA GLU A 589 64.76 26.31 28.87
C GLU A 589 65.61 27.33 28.11
N GLU A 590 65.26 27.65 26.86
CA GLU A 590 65.32 29.00 26.29
C GLU A 590 64.69 29.05 24.88
N GLU A 591 63.86 30.08 24.67
CA GLU A 591 63.33 30.63 23.41
C GLU A 591 62.44 29.76 22.50
N ALA A 592 61.16 29.65 22.89
CA ALA A 592 60.10 29.54 21.89
C ALA A 592 59.95 30.89 21.17
N ALA A 593 60.40 30.99 19.92
CA ALA A 593 60.13 32.15 19.09
C ALA A 593 58.59 32.32 18.95
N LEU A 594 58.06 33.46 19.41
CA LEU A 594 56.67 33.85 19.18
C LEU A 594 56.62 34.68 17.90
N GLN A 595 55.88 34.22 16.89
CA GLN A 595 55.61 35.02 15.70
C GLN A 595 54.42 35.93 16.01
N THR A 596 54.61 37.24 15.81
CA THR A 596 53.53 38.22 15.91
C THR A 596 52.75 38.21 14.59
N VAL A 597 51.53 37.71 14.65
CA VAL A 597 50.60 37.76 13.52
C VAL A 597 49.67 38.95 13.76
N THR A 598 49.64 39.87 12.81
CA THR A 598 48.76 41.05 12.85
C THR A 598 47.51 40.71 12.05
N GLU A 599 46.38 40.53 12.73
CA GLU A 599 45.09 40.26 12.08
C GLU A 599 44.12 41.42 12.33
N MET A 600 43.35 41.80 11.32
CA MET A 600 42.28 42.78 11.46
C MET A 600 41.08 42.14 12.15
N GLU A 601 40.74 42.60 13.36
CA GLU A 601 39.57 42.16 14.11
C GLU A 601 38.40 43.10 13.85
N VAL A 602 37.31 42.54 13.30
CA VAL A 602 36.02 43.23 13.19
C VAL A 602 35.32 43.19 14.55
N TYR A 603 34.80 44.32 15.02
CA TYR A 603 33.97 44.40 16.23
C TYR A 603 32.74 45.28 16.00
N TYR A 604 31.76 45.17 16.90
CA TYR A 604 30.53 45.95 16.90
C TYR A 604 30.35 46.66 18.24
N THR A 605 30.01 47.95 18.20
CA THR A 605 29.57 48.72 19.38
C THR A 605 28.06 48.87 19.36
N PHE A 606 27.40 48.54 20.47
CA PHE A 606 25.95 48.52 20.62
C PHE A 606 25.45 49.64 21.52
N THR A 607 24.52 50.44 21.04
CA THR A 607 23.80 51.47 21.83
C THR A 607 22.30 51.21 21.82
N TRP A 608 21.61 51.50 22.92
CA TRP A 608 20.16 51.34 23.00
C TRP A 608 19.46 52.40 22.15
N ALA A 609 18.71 51.95 21.14
CA ALA A 609 18.00 52.80 20.20
C ALA A 609 16.59 52.23 19.97
N PRO A 610 15.63 52.53 20.87
CA PRO A 610 14.30 51.93 20.79
C PRO A 610 13.65 52.32 19.46
N ARG A 611 13.26 51.33 18.66
CA ARG A 611 12.52 51.58 17.41
C ARG A 611 11.20 52.30 17.74
N PRO A 612 10.82 53.36 17.01
CA PRO A 612 9.51 53.98 17.19
C PRO A 612 8.43 52.93 16.90
N ARG A 613 7.42 52.83 17.79
CA ARG A 613 6.27 51.92 17.63
C ARG A 613 5.63 52.17 16.25
N GLY A 614 5.79 51.22 15.33
CA GLY A 614 5.12 51.23 14.04
C GLY A 614 3.60 51.27 14.23
N ASN A 615 2.95 52.11 13.41
CA ASN A 615 1.52 52.38 13.42
C ASN A 615 0.71 51.08 13.46
N ARG A 616 -0.09 50.88 14.51
CA ARG A 616 -1.03 49.76 14.60
C ARG A 616 -2.01 49.88 13.44
N GLY A 617 -2.01 48.91 12.53
CA GLY A 617 -3.04 48.75 11.52
C GLY A 617 -4.43 48.82 12.16
N GLU A 618 -5.33 49.50 11.45
CA GLU A 618 -6.72 49.74 11.86
C GLU A 618 -7.39 48.46 12.39
N ARG A 619 -8.11 48.61 13.50
CA ARG A 619 -9.02 47.58 14.00
C ARG A 619 -10.03 47.23 12.89
N PRO A 620 -10.32 45.94 12.62
CA PRO A 620 -11.44 45.58 11.77
C PRO A 620 -12.72 46.14 12.39
N ASN A 621 -13.40 46.98 11.62
CA ASN A 621 -14.68 47.58 11.97
C ASN A 621 -15.68 46.46 12.30
N ARG A 622 -16.10 46.34 13.57
CA ARG A 622 -17.20 45.45 13.96
C ARG A 622 -18.47 45.97 13.28
N GLY A 623 -18.88 45.28 12.23
CA GLY A 623 -20.13 45.54 11.53
C GLY A 623 -21.31 45.60 12.50
N ARG A 624 -22.14 46.62 12.32
CA ARG A 624 -23.45 46.78 12.96
C ARG A 624 -24.25 45.48 12.84
N ARG A 625 -24.82 45.02 13.96
CA ARG A 625 -25.90 44.03 13.97
C ARG A 625 -27.10 44.61 13.21
N PRO A 626 -27.75 43.87 12.30
CA PRO A 626 -29.05 44.26 11.78
C PRO A 626 -30.11 44.01 12.86
N GLU A 627 -30.93 45.02 13.11
CA GLU A 627 -32.18 44.93 13.86
C GLU A 627 -33.12 43.92 13.20
N GLY A 628 -33.88 43.22 14.05
CA GLY A 628 -34.80 42.17 13.63
C GLY A 628 -35.94 42.70 12.75
N GLN A 629 -36.35 41.88 11.80
CA GLN A 629 -37.68 41.91 11.21
C GLN A 629 -38.47 40.67 11.63
N PRO A 630 -39.78 40.81 11.90
CA PRO A 630 -40.62 39.73 12.40
C PRO A 630 -40.97 38.74 11.29
N ARG A 631 -41.09 37.46 11.65
CA ARG A 631 -41.59 36.40 10.79
C ARG A 631 -43.10 36.56 10.61
N GLU A 632 -43.53 36.89 9.38
CA GLU A 632 -44.85 36.49 8.86
C GLU A 632 -44.73 35.11 8.22
N GLY A 633 -45.79 34.31 8.40
CA GLY A 633 -45.78 32.87 8.12
C GLY A 633 -46.00 32.47 6.67
N GLN A 634 -45.60 31.22 6.40
CA GLN A 634 -46.40 30.16 5.78
C GLN A 634 -45.74 28.82 6.08
#